data_AF-A0A1V5UPN8-F1
#
_entry.id   AF-A0A1V5UPN8-F1
#
_cell.length_a   1.000
_cell.length_b   1.000
_cell.length_c   1.000
_cell.angle_alpha   90.00
_cell.angle_beta   90.00
_cell.angle_gamma   90.00
#
_symmetry.space_group_name_H-M   'P 1'
#
loop_
_entity.id
_entity.type
_entity.pdbx_description
1 polymer ?
#
loop_
_entity_poly.entity_id
_entity_poly.type
_entity_poly.pdbx_seq_one_letter_code
_entity_poly.pdbx_strand_id
1 'polypeptide(L)'
;MYRKILYGLLLAEMGMNVFALDFSQNDRELTLKTERLEAVVRDARIVQIRSRKTGQVFADGTLAEPSMTSGLGRMTGKEKELSKLHFPWGEPGMNQHIQIHGTDLYHRPDARSTFSVNRENDKVTAVWTGLTDGKQFFPGEKITLQFSEDARGALTYQASGESPDGGVFGVQIPLENFSRDGTFLLPTFGGLEYPGKGPRALMTFQHTTLFYEAPVMVYSLGNSSLGLWSEDADFHPFFAFFARDRKSCSFALEFQNLIPYEPLKKANPPAVKLDVFDNSGWIEAARPYRDWYHKTFASEMAKRDGIEWANRISVIVDSGSWQASALAEIKKTMPADRVLIHIWQARKEGFTTNIPDYTPKANYPAEVKTFHEHGFKVMCYVCSLCAVYKSPAWERDNVGDFFLTRKNTITSYNAGKAAFDANLEGNITVARGKDQFASLKPGAFLYGDPLSKGWRDYFIRIIKEFNEKCGTDANYQDTLGCIGDVGNGIVDGLFGAQANAQFTRELQAAMPNTAMAAEFGPAPIGFGVHWPLNYAQVWGGRPFRESRLHRQRPLTPFLFGYRTWIPTVNAGDDFLRHVTAACSDALSGMGMFESSEKLQADHGFDGHLVLRSKVFADNGLVPYYPEKRYPENVPAMYRGKDGGIFRYYDDGSLQMMLDPAGNPLYGRLRGVAKVETSSLVLPGWPACDEKGIYGLNPQNSYALFPKKAQSQPALLGTLPDSAYVRFYYETPDFAYLELGGKGTVTVKLNLPSRLKQLTVNDRPHSGSGISGELPLRIVLSSGKATKPDTVRKINLASGLEDGPGEELPKLRRTVGGETLYHISHYHAKSIDFMLPVENKDDAVEILFQNTQSQYGNGSIISLLVNGREFYSLDCRAPAPKGKPSVFDTKLRRGRFPLGQYAGQHVLVTLRVDNKNENNADMQWSTVPRLVKDPAQKQTVEEVDPAKLPAAPPPKPVPPKRPDGQPATVLETGIPEGVYRPAAKHGLFVSPKSIPVEPGTVYFLSGEFRKADKEGSTFYLGAICYDKDNRPIAGININPLTDSETRLGKGGQVGDTKLDVMDASKWRIGGWIALGTELPNFDLIGPVENIVKQGGNYGVYLKTPLKKPLESDIQVRMHIPMGTYNYVASTRLSDSFEPYGGIFKPWPGTVRMQPLILSTTPVEIRNLKLEVFKK
;
A
#
# COMPACT_ATOMS: atom_id res chain seq x y z
N MET A 1 44.28 57.85 8.96
CA MET A 1 42.88 57.61 8.53
C MET A 1 42.75 57.62 7.00
N TYR A 2 43.21 58.67 6.30
CA TYR A 2 43.19 58.77 4.83
C TYR A 2 43.92 57.64 4.06
N ARG A 3 45.06 57.12 4.55
CA ARG A 3 45.76 56.00 3.89
C ARG A 3 45.01 54.67 3.94
N LYS A 4 44.20 54.42 4.98
CA LYS A 4 43.37 53.19 5.08
C LYS A 4 42.14 53.26 4.17
N ILE A 5 41.58 54.45 3.99
CA ILE A 5 40.45 54.70 3.08
C ILE A 5 40.91 54.61 1.62
N LEU A 6 42.09 55.16 1.29
CA LEU A 6 42.64 55.09 -0.06
C LEU A 6 43.06 53.66 -0.46
N TYR A 7 43.61 52.87 0.47
CA TYR A 7 43.87 51.44 0.24
C TYR A 7 42.56 50.65 0.09
N GLY A 8 41.52 50.97 0.87
CA GLY A 8 40.20 50.34 0.71
C GLY A 8 39.54 50.59 -0.64
N LEU A 9 39.67 51.81 -1.18
CA LEU A 9 39.13 52.18 -2.50
C LEU A 9 39.92 51.52 -3.66
N LEU A 10 41.24 51.43 -3.56
CA LEU A 10 42.09 50.76 -4.56
C LEU A 10 41.87 49.24 -4.59
N LEU A 11 41.60 48.61 -3.43
CA LEU A 11 41.28 47.18 -3.35
C LEU A 11 39.87 46.88 -3.88
N ALA A 12 38.93 47.81 -3.70
CA ALA A 12 37.57 47.72 -4.24
C ALA A 12 37.51 47.87 -5.77
N GLU A 13 38.32 48.75 -6.37
CA GLU A 13 38.45 48.87 -7.84
C GLU A 13 39.14 47.65 -8.48
N MET A 14 39.98 46.92 -7.74
CA MET A 14 40.65 45.70 -8.20
C MET A 14 39.79 44.42 -8.06
N GLY A 15 38.54 44.52 -7.58
CA GLY A 15 37.66 43.36 -7.41
C GLY A 15 38.15 42.36 -6.35
N MET A 16 39.11 42.74 -5.51
CA MET A 16 39.56 41.89 -4.41
C MET A 16 38.60 42.06 -3.23
N ASN A 17 37.58 41.21 -3.16
CA ASN A 17 36.78 41.07 -1.95
C ASN A 17 37.70 40.62 -0.80
N VAL A 18 37.95 41.50 0.15
CA VAL A 18 38.66 41.19 1.40
C VAL A 18 37.65 40.52 2.35
N PHE A 19 37.23 39.28 2.05
CA PHE A 19 36.57 38.43 3.05
C PHE A 19 37.67 37.94 4.01
N ALA A 20 37.83 38.63 5.13
CA ALA A 20 38.82 38.26 6.13
C ALA A 20 38.11 37.75 7.38
N LEU A 21 38.07 36.43 7.53
CA LEU A 21 37.73 35.78 8.80
C LEU A 21 38.57 36.43 9.92
N ASP A 22 37.87 37.00 10.90
CA ASP A 22 38.49 37.59 12.09
C ASP A 22 38.50 36.55 13.21
N PHE A 23 39.55 36.56 14.03
CA PHE A 23 39.67 35.63 15.15
C PHE A 23 40.42 36.22 16.33
N SER A 24 40.07 35.74 17.52
CA SER A 24 40.81 35.96 18.76
C SER A 24 40.97 34.64 19.51
N GLN A 25 42.09 34.46 20.18
CA GLN A 25 42.39 33.24 20.93
C GLN A 25 42.64 33.53 22.41
N ASN A 26 42.26 32.57 23.25
CA ASN A 26 42.70 32.41 24.64
C ASN A 26 43.34 31.01 24.80
N ASP A 27 43.82 30.64 25.99
CA ASP A 27 44.63 29.43 26.21
C ASP A 27 44.07 28.12 25.60
N ARG A 28 42.75 27.98 25.46
CA ARG A 28 42.08 26.80 24.87
C ARG A 28 40.84 27.13 24.03
N GLU A 29 40.69 28.40 23.68
CA GLU A 29 39.50 28.89 22.97
C GLU A 29 39.88 29.70 21.76
N LEU A 30 39.06 29.58 20.72
CA LEU A 30 39.15 30.34 19.49
C LEU A 30 37.78 30.95 19.21
N THR A 31 37.69 32.28 19.23
CA THR A 31 36.51 33.01 18.77
C THR A 31 36.71 33.37 17.31
N LEU A 32 35.74 33.03 16.46
CA LEU A 32 35.73 33.23 15.01
C LEU A 32 34.59 34.16 14.63
N LYS A 33 34.85 35.11 13.74
CA LYS A 33 33.84 36.09 13.29
C LYS A 33 33.86 36.21 11.77
N THR A 34 32.74 35.83 11.15
CA THR A 34 32.42 36.19 9.77
C THR A 34 31.66 37.52 9.75
N GLU A 35 31.23 38.01 8.59
CA GLU A 35 30.34 39.18 8.53
C GLU A 35 29.08 39.02 9.40
N ARG A 36 28.47 37.82 9.39
CA ARG A 36 27.15 37.56 10.01
C ARG A 36 27.19 36.77 11.31
N LEU A 37 28.18 35.92 11.50
CA LEU A 37 28.21 34.93 12.58
C LEU A 37 29.44 35.12 13.47
N GLU A 38 29.23 35.01 14.78
CA GLU A 38 30.29 34.80 15.76
C GLU A 38 30.15 33.39 16.34
N ALA A 39 31.24 32.62 16.34
CA ALA A 39 31.30 31.28 16.93
C ALA A 39 32.50 31.16 17.87
N VAL A 40 32.33 30.40 18.96
CA VAL A 40 33.43 30.07 19.90
C VAL A 40 33.71 28.59 19.83
N VAL A 41 34.97 28.25 19.58
CA VAL A 41 35.50 26.89 19.56
C VAL A 41 36.32 26.66 20.81
N ARG A 42 36.00 25.60 21.56
CA ARG A 42 36.74 25.16 22.76
C ARG A 42 37.00 23.68 22.66
N ASP A 43 38.24 23.24 22.79
CA ASP A 43 38.61 21.82 22.82
C ASP A 43 38.02 21.00 21.66
N ALA A 44 38.13 21.54 20.44
CA ALA A 44 37.56 20.96 19.21
C ALA A 44 36.02 20.79 19.25
N ARG A 45 35.29 21.68 19.94
CA ARG A 45 33.82 21.77 19.97
C ARG A 45 33.38 23.20 19.66
N ILE A 46 32.29 23.39 18.92
CA ILE A 46 31.67 24.72 18.75
C ILE A 46 30.64 24.90 19.86
N VAL A 47 30.95 25.76 20.83
CA VAL A 47 30.19 25.85 22.11
C VAL A 47 29.29 27.08 22.22
N GLN A 48 29.45 28.05 21.31
CA GLN A 48 28.62 29.26 21.26
C GLN A 48 28.47 29.70 19.81
N ILE A 49 27.26 30.14 19.44
CA ILE A 49 26.94 30.69 18.12
C ILE A 49 25.95 31.85 18.28
N ARG A 50 26.28 33.00 17.71
CA ARG A 50 25.47 34.22 17.78
C ARG A 50 25.43 34.94 16.42
N SER A 51 24.27 35.49 16.07
CA SER A 51 24.17 36.47 14.98
C SER A 51 24.82 37.79 15.39
N ARG A 52 25.77 38.26 14.57
CA ARG A 52 26.41 39.57 14.74
C ARG A 52 25.47 40.72 14.36
N LYS A 53 24.43 40.44 13.57
CA LYS A 53 23.49 41.45 13.08
C LYS A 53 22.37 41.72 14.08
N THR A 54 21.76 40.68 14.65
CA THR A 54 20.62 40.82 15.57
C THR A 54 20.99 40.58 17.03
N GLY A 55 22.14 39.97 17.30
CA GLY A 55 22.51 39.51 18.63
C GLY A 55 21.81 38.22 19.06
N GLN A 56 20.96 37.61 18.20
CA GLN A 56 20.30 36.34 18.50
C GLN A 56 21.34 35.27 18.83
N VAL A 57 21.21 34.68 20.01
CA VAL A 57 22.05 33.56 20.46
C VAL A 57 21.34 32.27 20.08
N PHE A 58 22.00 31.43 19.27
CA PHE A 58 21.50 30.11 18.88
C PHE A 58 22.06 29.03 19.79
N ALA A 59 23.35 29.15 20.14
CA ALA A 59 24.05 28.32 21.11
C ALA A 59 24.70 29.18 22.19
N ASP A 60 24.42 28.88 23.45
CA ASP A 60 24.85 29.67 24.60
C ASP A 60 25.85 28.90 25.47
N GLY A 61 27.12 29.34 25.49
CA GLY A 61 28.18 28.71 26.25
C GLY A 61 27.92 28.62 27.76
N THR A 62 26.96 29.37 28.31
CA THR A 62 26.55 29.28 29.73
C THR A 62 25.67 28.08 30.04
N LEU A 63 25.05 27.46 29.02
CA LEU A 63 24.24 26.25 29.18
C LEU A 63 25.08 24.97 29.33
N ALA A 64 26.41 25.10 29.26
CA ALA A 64 27.41 24.03 29.20
C ALA A 64 27.03 22.74 29.95
N GLU A 65 26.57 21.77 29.18
CA GLU A 65 26.38 20.37 29.58
C GLU A 65 26.78 19.54 28.35
N PRO A 66 28.03 19.04 28.28
CA PRO A 66 28.50 18.30 27.12
C PRO A 66 27.67 17.03 26.95
N SER A 67 26.76 17.04 25.97
CA SER A 67 25.78 15.97 25.77
C SER A 67 26.15 15.05 24.61
N MET A 68 27.23 15.36 23.89
CA MET A 68 27.65 14.67 22.68
C MET A 68 29.11 14.22 22.75
N THR A 69 29.39 13.13 22.04
CA THR A 69 30.74 12.65 21.75
C THR A 69 31.52 13.69 20.93
N SER A 70 32.85 13.67 21.01
CA SER A 70 33.69 14.62 20.26
C SER A 70 35.11 14.10 20.08
N GLY A 71 35.74 14.48 18.98
CA GLY A 71 37.17 14.31 18.76
C GLY A 71 37.49 13.27 17.70
N LEU A 72 38.68 12.69 17.79
CA LEU A 72 39.20 11.70 16.85
C LEU A 72 38.53 10.35 17.11
N GLY A 73 37.77 9.85 16.14
CA GLY A 73 37.15 8.54 16.18
C GLY A 73 38.17 7.45 15.88
N ARG A 74 38.43 6.58 16.86
CA ARG A 74 39.33 5.43 16.74
C ARG A 74 38.68 4.15 17.26
N MET A 75 38.67 3.10 16.44
CA MET A 75 37.91 1.89 16.74
C MET A 75 38.74 0.69 17.23
N THR A 76 40.07 0.75 17.20
CA THR A 76 40.94 -0.41 17.52
C THR A 76 40.59 -1.05 18.86
N GLY A 77 40.07 -2.29 18.85
CA GLY A 77 39.64 -3.01 20.06
C GLY A 77 38.32 -2.53 20.67
N LYS A 78 37.56 -1.71 19.93
CA LYS A 78 36.29 -1.05 20.31
C LYS A 78 35.19 -1.26 19.26
N GLU A 79 35.29 -2.29 18.45
CA GLU A 79 34.43 -2.55 17.29
C GLU A 79 32.95 -2.67 17.68
N LYS A 80 32.67 -3.31 18.82
CA LYS A 80 31.30 -3.42 19.35
C LYS A 80 30.71 -2.06 19.75
N GLU A 81 31.54 -1.17 20.31
CA GLU A 81 31.10 0.16 20.72
C GLU A 81 30.88 1.05 19.49
N LEU A 82 31.75 0.94 18.47
CA LEU A 82 31.55 1.57 17.16
C LEU A 82 30.18 1.21 16.58
N SER A 83 29.87 -0.08 16.48
CA SER A 83 28.60 -0.56 15.93
C SER A 83 27.38 -0.17 16.75
N LYS A 84 27.50 -0.18 18.08
CA LYS A 84 26.42 0.25 18.98
C LYS A 84 26.14 1.75 18.85
N LEU A 85 27.19 2.56 18.72
CA LEU A 85 27.04 4.01 18.64
C LEU A 85 26.54 4.46 17.27
N HIS A 86 26.97 3.82 16.19
CA HIS A 86 26.60 4.16 14.82
C HIS A 86 25.37 3.39 14.35
N PHE A 87 24.30 3.44 15.14
CA PHE A 87 23.04 2.81 14.77
C PHE A 87 22.31 3.65 13.69
N PRO A 88 21.68 3.04 12.66
CA PRO A 88 21.17 3.82 11.53
C PRO A 88 20.03 4.76 11.87
N TRP A 89 19.26 4.42 12.90
CA TRP A 89 18.02 5.12 13.23
C TRP A 89 17.74 5.14 14.72
N GLY A 90 18.19 6.19 15.40
CA GLY A 90 18.06 6.35 16.85
C GLY A 90 16.72 6.93 17.32
N GLU A 91 15.58 6.56 16.75
CA GLU A 91 14.29 7.19 17.05
C GLU A 91 13.79 6.95 18.49
N PRO A 92 13.55 7.99 19.31
CA PRO A 92 13.07 7.85 20.67
C PRO A 92 11.69 7.20 20.79
N GLY A 93 10.76 7.49 19.87
CA GLY A 93 9.41 6.90 19.84
C GLY A 93 9.38 5.39 19.60
N MET A 94 10.52 4.80 19.25
CA MET A 94 10.73 3.36 19.08
C MET A 94 11.70 2.77 20.10
N ASN A 95 12.16 3.57 21.06
CA ASN A 95 13.20 3.18 22.02
C ASN A 95 14.51 2.72 21.35
N GLN A 96 14.86 3.33 20.21
CA GLN A 96 16.10 3.04 19.45
C GLN A 96 17.22 4.05 19.72
N HIS A 97 16.91 5.14 20.43
CA HIS A 97 17.91 6.11 20.88
C HIS A 97 18.94 5.50 21.82
N ILE A 98 20.12 6.09 21.84
CA ILE A 98 21.20 5.71 22.74
C ILE A 98 21.12 6.58 23.99
N GLN A 99 21.35 5.98 25.16
CA GLN A 99 21.49 6.73 26.40
C GLN A 99 22.78 7.55 26.37
N ILE A 100 22.73 8.81 26.78
CA ILE A 100 23.92 9.68 26.78
C ILE A 100 24.88 9.19 27.88
N HIS A 101 26.02 8.61 27.49
CA HIS A 101 27.14 8.25 28.36
C HIS A 101 28.46 8.56 27.65
N GLY A 102 29.51 8.83 28.42
CA GLY A 102 30.85 8.98 27.86
C GLY A 102 31.29 7.67 27.20
N THR A 103 31.88 7.77 26.01
CA THR A 103 32.46 6.65 25.28
C THR A 103 33.97 6.84 25.15
N ASP A 104 34.72 5.75 25.16
CA ASP A 104 36.16 5.73 24.88
C ASP A 104 36.49 5.59 23.38
N LEU A 105 35.46 5.58 22.52
CA LEU A 105 35.61 5.54 21.06
C LEU A 105 36.17 6.84 20.46
N TYR A 106 36.01 7.96 21.16
CA TYR A 106 36.50 9.27 20.70
C TYR A 106 37.56 9.83 21.62
N HIS A 107 38.71 10.14 21.02
CA HIS A 107 39.85 10.73 21.70
C HIS A 107 39.77 12.25 21.55
N ARG A 108 39.70 12.96 22.68
CA ARG A 108 39.42 14.40 22.77
C ARG A 108 40.54 15.18 23.43
N PRO A 109 40.65 16.50 23.19
CA PRO A 109 41.57 17.34 23.95
C PRO A 109 41.21 17.41 25.44
N ASP A 110 42.21 17.51 26.30
CA ASP A 110 42.07 17.80 27.74
C ASP A 110 43.17 18.76 28.22
N ALA A 111 43.28 18.96 29.55
CA ALA A 111 44.26 19.88 30.13
C ALA A 111 45.74 19.53 29.85
N ARG A 112 46.03 18.31 29.38
CA ARG A 112 47.39 17.87 29.00
C ARG A 112 47.67 18.09 27.52
N SER A 113 46.65 18.36 26.71
CA SER A 113 46.80 18.63 25.28
C SER A 113 47.51 19.96 25.03
N THR A 114 48.38 20.00 24.02
CA THR A 114 48.94 21.27 23.52
C THR A 114 48.02 21.85 22.45
N PHE A 115 47.71 23.14 22.56
CA PHE A 115 46.87 23.89 21.62
C PHE A 115 47.70 24.94 20.89
N SER A 116 47.58 25.01 19.57
CA SER A 116 48.22 26.06 18.76
C SER A 116 47.29 26.55 17.66
N VAL A 117 47.29 27.86 17.40
CA VAL A 117 46.56 28.47 16.28
C VAL A 117 47.56 29.16 15.35
N ASN A 118 47.43 28.93 14.05
CA ASN A 118 48.18 29.63 13.03
C ASN A 118 47.21 30.30 12.03
N ARG A 119 47.60 31.46 11.49
CA ARG A 119 46.90 32.09 10.37
C ARG A 119 47.78 32.02 9.13
N GLU A 120 47.26 31.41 8.08
CA GLU A 120 47.90 31.38 6.76
C GLU A 120 46.90 31.94 5.75
N ASN A 121 47.22 33.08 5.15
CA ASN A 121 46.34 33.81 4.25
C ASN A 121 44.97 34.13 4.91
N ASP A 122 43.88 33.66 4.29
CA ASP A 122 42.48 33.77 4.68
C ASP A 122 42.01 32.62 5.60
N LYS A 123 42.93 31.72 5.99
CA LYS A 123 42.62 30.52 6.78
C LYS A 123 43.19 30.60 8.19
N VAL A 124 42.41 30.12 9.15
CA VAL A 124 42.81 29.97 10.55
C VAL A 124 42.87 28.48 10.87
N THR A 125 44.03 27.98 11.27
CA THR A 125 44.25 26.57 11.58
C THR A 125 44.49 26.40 13.08
N ALA A 126 43.63 25.65 13.74
CA ALA A 126 43.74 25.27 15.14
C ALA A 126 44.14 23.80 15.27
N VAL A 127 45.17 23.50 16.06
CA VAL A 127 45.70 22.14 16.25
C VAL A 127 45.73 21.80 17.73
N TRP A 128 45.18 20.63 18.07
CA TRP A 128 45.33 20.00 19.37
C TRP A 128 46.19 18.74 19.21
N THR A 129 47.28 18.64 19.98
CA THR A 129 48.16 17.46 20.01
C THR A 129 48.16 16.86 21.42
N GLY A 130 48.11 15.53 21.48
CA GLY A 130 47.94 14.76 22.71
C GLY A 130 46.47 14.69 23.11
N LEU A 131 45.82 13.55 22.89
CA LEU A 131 44.38 13.37 23.12
C LEU A 131 44.11 12.35 24.24
N THR A 132 42.89 12.29 24.76
CA THR A 132 42.47 11.27 25.75
C THR A 132 41.11 10.68 25.41
N ASP A 133 40.93 9.39 25.66
CA ASP A 133 39.61 8.72 25.66
C ASP A 133 38.87 8.89 27.02
N GLY A 134 39.52 9.54 28.00
CA GLY A 134 39.08 9.66 29.39
C GLY A 134 39.69 8.63 30.34
N LYS A 135 40.42 7.63 29.82
CA LYS A 135 41.12 6.59 30.58
C LYS A 135 42.64 6.65 30.35
N GLN A 136 43.05 6.78 29.09
CA GLN A 136 44.43 6.84 28.63
C GLN A 136 44.70 8.16 27.90
N PHE A 137 45.96 8.60 27.91
CA PHE A 137 46.45 9.75 27.14
C PHE A 137 47.34 9.27 25.98
N PHE A 138 47.16 9.89 24.81
CA PHE A 138 47.77 9.51 23.54
C PHE A 138 48.56 10.70 22.98
N PRO A 139 49.84 10.86 23.33
CA PRO A 139 50.62 12.07 23.02
C PRO A 139 50.86 12.30 21.52
N GLY A 140 50.81 11.22 20.72
CA GLY A 140 51.04 11.29 19.27
C GLY A 140 49.80 11.60 18.44
N GLU A 141 48.61 11.62 19.04
CA GLU A 141 47.37 11.85 18.32
C GLU A 141 47.03 13.33 18.19
N LYS A 142 46.37 13.69 17.09
CA LYS A 142 46.12 15.08 16.71
C LYS A 142 44.72 15.29 16.16
N ILE A 143 44.16 16.46 16.43
CA ILE A 143 43.00 17.03 15.74
C ILE A 143 43.40 18.39 15.17
N THR A 144 43.06 18.64 13.92
CA THR A 144 43.28 19.91 13.23
C THR A 144 41.95 20.43 12.71
N LEU A 145 41.62 21.68 13.03
CA LEU A 145 40.48 22.40 12.47
C LEU A 145 40.98 23.56 11.63
N GLN A 146 40.63 23.58 10.35
CA GLN A 146 40.92 24.68 9.45
C GLN A 146 39.63 25.47 9.18
N PHE A 147 39.64 26.77 9.46
CA PHE A 147 38.52 27.67 9.29
C PHE A 147 38.78 28.69 8.19
N SER A 148 37.74 29.07 7.47
CA SER A 148 37.73 30.17 6.49
C SER A 148 36.33 30.77 6.37
N GLU A 149 36.20 31.93 5.72
CA GLU A 149 34.91 32.50 5.31
C GLU A 149 34.73 32.26 3.80
N ASP A 150 33.60 31.66 3.39
CA ASP A 150 33.34 31.43 1.97
C ASP A 150 32.87 32.71 1.25
N ALA A 151 32.80 32.69 -0.08
CA ALA A 151 32.39 33.85 -0.88
C ALA A 151 30.96 34.35 -0.61
N ARG A 152 30.13 33.58 0.12
CA ARG A 152 28.79 34.00 0.56
C ARG A 152 28.80 34.53 1.98
N GLY A 153 29.91 34.48 2.70
CA GLY A 153 30.06 34.90 4.10
C GLY A 153 29.79 33.79 5.14
N ALA A 154 29.66 32.53 4.71
CA ALA A 154 29.46 31.41 5.62
C ALA A 154 30.78 31.01 6.28
N LEU A 155 30.75 30.65 7.56
CA LEU A 155 31.90 30.07 8.24
C LEU A 155 32.09 28.65 7.72
N THR A 156 33.24 28.37 7.13
CA THR A 156 33.63 27.03 6.69
C THR A 156 34.63 26.46 7.69
N TYR A 157 34.48 25.19 8.06
CA TYR A 157 35.47 24.45 8.83
C TYR A 157 35.73 23.07 8.22
N GLN A 158 36.99 22.65 8.16
CA GLN A 158 37.40 21.30 7.83
C GLN A 158 38.12 20.69 9.03
N ALA A 159 37.64 19.53 9.47
CA ALA A 159 38.21 18.84 10.63
C ALA A 159 39.03 17.64 10.15
N SER A 160 40.30 17.54 10.52
CA SER A 160 41.11 16.36 10.25
C SER A 160 41.72 15.80 11.53
N GLY A 161 42.11 14.54 11.49
CA GLY A 161 42.63 13.85 12.64
C GLY A 161 43.64 12.78 12.28
N GLU A 162 44.58 12.53 13.17
CA GLU A 162 45.69 11.61 12.96
C GLU A 162 45.96 10.78 14.23
N SER A 163 46.13 9.46 14.05
CA SER A 163 46.65 8.56 15.07
C SER A 163 47.77 7.68 14.49
N PRO A 164 48.93 7.59 15.16
CA PRO A 164 50.04 6.76 14.69
C PRO A 164 49.70 5.25 14.70
N ASP A 165 48.71 4.85 15.50
CA ASP A 165 48.37 3.46 15.79
C ASP A 165 47.33 2.85 14.84
N GLY A 166 46.71 3.65 13.95
CA GLY A 166 45.66 3.19 13.03
C GLY A 166 44.26 3.10 13.65
N GLY A 167 43.33 2.50 12.92
CA GLY A 167 41.92 2.37 13.34
C GLY A 167 41.09 3.65 13.27
N VAL A 168 41.55 4.68 12.55
CA VAL A 168 40.87 5.98 12.44
C VAL A 168 39.68 5.85 11.48
N PHE A 169 38.47 6.06 12.01
CA PHE A 169 37.24 6.00 11.21
C PHE A 169 36.64 7.38 10.90
N GLY A 170 36.95 8.43 11.67
CA GLY A 170 36.38 9.76 11.44
C GLY A 170 36.83 10.80 12.48
N VAL A 171 36.33 12.03 12.34
CA VAL A 171 36.48 13.11 13.33
C VAL A 171 35.13 13.77 13.56
N GLN A 172 34.73 13.89 14.82
CA GLN A 172 33.44 14.45 15.19
C GLN A 172 33.62 15.79 15.91
N ILE A 173 33.12 16.86 15.29
CA ILE A 173 33.13 18.22 15.84
C ILE A 173 31.70 18.64 16.16
N PRO A 174 31.29 18.58 17.44
CA PRO A 174 29.93 18.90 17.84
C PRO A 174 29.66 20.41 17.85
N LEU A 175 28.45 20.80 17.42
CA LEU A 175 27.83 22.07 17.78
C LEU A 175 26.98 21.83 19.03
N GLU A 176 27.33 22.49 20.13
CA GLU A 176 26.71 22.27 21.44
C GLU A 176 25.91 23.48 21.91
N ASN A 177 25.19 23.27 23.01
CA ASN A 177 24.51 24.33 23.75
C ASN A 177 23.38 25.05 23.01
N PHE A 178 22.75 24.39 22.04
CA PHE A 178 21.54 24.92 21.40
C PHE A 178 20.41 25.05 22.42
N SER A 179 19.62 26.13 22.30
CA SER A 179 18.42 26.29 23.11
C SER A 179 17.41 25.17 22.85
N ARG A 180 16.78 24.68 23.92
CA ARG A 180 15.73 23.66 23.83
C ARG A 180 14.42 24.22 23.28
N ASP A 181 14.26 25.54 23.20
CA ASP A 181 13.05 26.18 22.66
C ASP A 181 13.02 26.19 21.11
N GLY A 182 14.15 25.87 20.46
CA GLY A 182 14.20 25.77 19.00
C GLY A 182 13.79 24.40 18.46
N THR A 183 13.72 24.33 17.13
CA THR A 183 13.36 23.12 16.37
C THR A 183 14.43 22.80 15.34
N PHE A 184 14.83 21.54 15.27
CA PHE A 184 15.75 21.03 14.27
C PHE A 184 14.95 20.45 13.11
N LEU A 185 15.19 20.93 11.89
CA LEU A 185 14.66 20.32 10.67
C LEU A 185 15.78 19.54 9.99
N LEU A 186 15.58 18.23 9.88
CA LEU A 186 16.57 17.29 9.36
C LEU A 186 16.03 16.60 8.10
N PRO A 187 16.87 16.26 7.11
CA PRO A 187 16.48 15.57 5.87
C PRO A 187 16.26 14.06 6.12
N THR A 188 15.46 13.73 7.13
CA THR A 188 15.06 12.36 7.45
C THR A 188 13.65 12.13 6.90
N PHE A 189 13.40 11.04 6.19
CA PHE A 189 12.09 10.74 5.59
C PHE A 189 11.49 11.91 4.78
N GLY A 190 12.26 12.58 3.92
CA GLY A 190 11.83 13.73 3.12
C GLY A 190 11.92 15.09 3.83
N GLY A 191 12.09 15.10 5.15
CA GLY A 191 12.19 16.30 5.99
C GLY A 191 11.30 16.22 7.22
N LEU A 192 11.90 16.08 8.40
CA LEU A 192 11.18 15.94 9.66
C LEU A 192 11.68 16.93 10.71
N GLU A 193 10.74 17.56 11.41
CA GLU A 193 11.01 18.42 12.55
C GLU A 193 11.21 17.61 13.85
N TYR A 194 12.31 17.92 14.53
CA TYR A 194 12.65 17.42 15.86
C TYR A 194 12.71 18.61 16.84
N PRO A 195 11.77 18.72 17.79
CA PRO A 195 11.84 19.78 18.80
C PRO A 195 13.07 19.62 19.69
N GLY A 196 13.62 20.72 20.21
CA GLY A 196 14.68 20.67 21.23
C GLY A 196 14.18 20.10 22.57
N LYS A 197 12.89 20.30 22.89
CA LYS A 197 12.24 19.68 24.04
C LYS A 197 11.96 18.19 23.79
N GLY A 198 12.22 17.38 24.80
CA GLY A 198 12.01 15.93 24.75
C GLY A 198 12.78 15.19 25.86
N PRO A 199 12.63 13.86 25.94
CA PRO A 199 13.45 13.03 26.83
C PRO A 199 14.92 13.12 26.43
N ARG A 200 15.80 12.87 27.42
CA ARG A 200 17.25 12.78 27.16
C ARG A 200 17.51 11.62 26.21
N ALA A 201 18.20 11.89 25.12
CA ALA A 201 18.44 10.91 24.07
C ALA A 201 19.60 11.35 23.18
N LEU A 202 20.43 10.40 22.78
CA LEU A 202 21.31 10.53 21.62
C LEU A 202 20.67 9.79 20.43
N MET A 203 20.22 10.56 19.46
CA MET A 203 19.68 10.07 18.20
C MET A 203 20.81 10.02 17.17
N THR A 204 20.88 8.93 16.42
CA THR A 204 21.88 8.71 15.39
C THR A 204 21.19 8.40 14.07
N PHE A 205 21.71 8.95 12.99
CA PHE A 205 21.15 8.77 11.66
C PHE A 205 22.29 8.46 10.68
N GLN A 206 22.24 7.30 10.05
CA GLN A 206 23.17 6.96 8.99
C GLN A 206 22.77 7.69 7.69
N HIS A 207 23.76 8.09 6.89
CA HIS A 207 23.54 8.47 5.49
C HIS A 207 23.06 7.24 4.67
N THR A 208 21.80 6.86 4.81
CA THR A 208 21.19 5.84 3.94
C THR A 208 19.87 6.34 3.42
N THR A 209 19.29 5.51 2.55
CA THR A 209 17.99 5.62 1.89
C THR A 209 16.98 6.55 2.56
N LEU A 210 16.73 6.40 3.86
CA LEU A 210 15.58 7.04 4.52
C LEU A 210 15.90 7.76 5.84
N PHE A 211 17.05 7.48 6.46
CA PHE A 211 17.36 8.02 7.78
C PHE A 211 18.04 9.39 7.72
N TYR A 212 18.84 9.68 6.70
CA TYR A 212 19.45 11.00 6.49
C TYR A 212 19.87 11.20 5.02
N GLU A 213 19.11 11.99 4.27
CA GLU A 213 19.18 12.04 2.80
C GLU A 213 20.20 13.04 2.24
N ALA A 214 20.63 14.02 3.04
CA ALA A 214 21.60 15.05 2.66
C ALA A 214 22.39 15.51 3.88
N PRO A 215 23.67 15.92 3.77
CA PRO A 215 24.46 16.43 4.89
C PRO A 215 24.07 17.87 5.24
N VAL A 216 22.81 18.07 5.66
CA VAL A 216 22.19 19.36 5.97
C VAL A 216 21.50 19.28 7.33
N MET A 217 21.61 20.33 8.15
CA MET A 217 20.82 20.56 9.35
C MET A 217 20.34 22.00 9.34
N VAL A 218 19.06 22.20 9.68
CA VAL A 218 18.52 23.53 9.94
C VAL A 218 18.02 23.59 11.38
N TYR A 219 18.38 24.65 12.10
CA TYR A 219 17.87 24.92 13.45
C TYR A 219 17.13 26.25 13.45
N SER A 220 15.84 26.23 13.78
CA SER A 220 14.99 27.43 13.84
C SER A 220 14.76 27.82 15.30
N LEU A 221 14.96 29.10 15.62
CA LEU A 221 14.72 29.68 16.94
C LEU A 221 14.06 31.05 16.78
N GLY A 222 12.81 31.17 17.21
CA GLY A 222 12.01 32.37 16.99
C GLY A 222 11.85 32.67 15.50
N ASN A 223 12.22 33.87 15.08
CA ASN A 223 12.17 34.31 13.68
C ASN A 223 13.51 34.18 12.95
N SER A 224 14.49 33.45 13.50
CA SER A 224 15.79 33.27 12.85
C SER A 224 16.13 31.79 12.71
N SER A 225 16.94 31.48 11.71
CA SER A 225 17.39 30.11 11.43
C SER A 225 18.91 30.04 11.34
N LEU A 226 19.46 28.90 11.68
CA LEU A 226 20.85 28.53 11.51
C LEU A 226 20.92 27.35 10.56
N GLY A 227 21.83 27.40 9.60
CA GLY A 227 22.09 26.32 8.64
C GLY A 227 23.47 25.73 8.85
N LEU A 228 23.57 24.41 8.82
CA LEU A 228 24.83 23.66 8.73
C LEU A 228 24.75 22.70 7.55
N TRP A 229 25.73 22.71 6.66
CA TRP A 229 25.73 21.82 5.50
C TRP A 229 27.14 21.48 5.02
N SER A 230 27.28 20.41 4.23
CA SER A 230 28.52 20.09 3.51
C SER A 230 28.26 20.06 1.99
N GLU A 231 29.18 20.61 1.21
CA GLU A 231 29.13 20.64 -0.25
C GLU A 231 30.08 19.58 -0.80
N ASP A 232 29.60 18.35 -0.91
CA ASP A 232 30.41 17.18 -1.26
C ASP A 232 29.84 16.46 -2.49
N ALA A 233 30.49 16.66 -3.64
CA ALA A 233 30.10 16.03 -4.90
C ALA A 233 30.54 14.56 -5.00
N ASP A 234 31.43 14.12 -4.11
CA ASP A 234 31.89 12.74 -4.02
C ASP A 234 31.03 11.90 -3.07
N PHE A 235 30.17 12.53 -2.27
CA PHE A 235 29.21 11.86 -1.38
C PHE A 235 29.88 10.94 -0.35
N HIS A 236 30.92 11.42 0.33
CA HIS A 236 31.60 10.70 1.40
C HIS A 236 30.62 10.19 2.45
N PRO A 237 30.85 8.99 3.02
CA PRO A 237 29.96 8.45 4.03
C PRO A 237 29.96 9.30 5.29
N PHE A 238 28.80 9.47 5.91
CA PHE A 238 28.66 10.23 7.15
C PHE A 238 27.55 9.71 8.08
N PHE A 239 27.60 10.14 9.34
CA PHE A 239 26.52 10.01 10.31
C PHE A 239 26.13 11.38 10.84
N ALA A 240 24.84 11.55 11.13
CA ALA A 240 24.34 12.67 11.90
C ALA A 240 24.02 12.23 13.33
N PHE A 241 24.40 13.06 14.30
CA PHE A 241 24.15 12.85 15.71
C PHE A 241 23.34 14.02 16.25
N PHE A 242 22.25 13.73 16.95
CA PHE A 242 21.41 14.73 17.61
C PHE A 242 21.17 14.34 19.06
N ALA A 243 21.71 15.14 19.99
CA ALA A 243 21.58 14.92 21.41
C ALA A 243 20.59 15.92 22.03
N ARG A 244 19.67 15.40 22.85
CA ARG A 244 18.84 16.20 23.77
C ARG A 244 19.31 15.96 25.20
N ASP A 245 19.59 17.04 25.92
CA ASP A 245 19.89 16.98 27.34
C ASP A 245 18.91 17.80 28.20
N ARG A 246 19.23 17.97 29.48
CA ARG A 246 18.41 18.69 30.44
C ARG A 246 18.40 20.19 30.14
N LYS A 247 19.55 20.77 29.82
CA LYS A 247 19.69 22.23 29.60
C LYS A 247 19.72 22.64 28.14
N SER A 248 20.25 21.80 27.26
CA SER A 248 20.54 22.16 25.87
C SER A 248 20.36 20.98 24.91
N CYS A 249 20.56 21.25 23.62
CA CYS A 249 20.71 20.26 22.57
C CYS A 249 22.08 20.40 21.89
N SER A 250 22.53 19.32 21.22
CA SER A 250 23.76 19.31 20.44
C SER A 250 23.56 18.57 19.12
N PHE A 251 24.23 19.02 18.06
CA PHE A 251 24.21 18.36 16.74
C PHE A 251 25.62 18.18 16.14
N ALA A 252 25.89 17.06 15.47
CA ALA A 252 27.13 16.83 14.70
C ALA A 252 26.86 16.13 13.36
N LEU A 253 27.62 16.50 12.34
CA LEU A 253 27.89 15.66 11.18
C LEU A 253 29.29 15.05 11.33
N GLU A 254 29.37 13.73 11.33
CA GLU A 254 30.62 12.99 11.32
C GLU A 254 30.79 12.34 9.95
N PHE A 255 31.75 12.83 9.18
CA PHE A 255 32.20 12.15 7.97
C PHE A 255 33.19 11.04 8.33
N GLN A 256 33.03 9.92 7.64
CA GLN A 256 33.74 8.69 7.90
C GLN A 256 34.72 8.40 6.77
N ASN A 257 35.81 7.73 7.12
CA ASN A 257 36.65 7.05 6.17
C ASN A 257 35.88 5.88 5.53
N LEU A 258 36.46 5.27 4.49
CA LEU A 258 35.96 4.03 3.91
C LEU A 258 36.41 2.81 4.73
N ILE A 259 35.56 1.80 4.86
CA ILE A 259 35.86 0.50 5.47
C ILE A 259 36.84 -0.28 4.57
N PRO A 260 37.83 -1.01 5.13
CA PRO A 260 38.13 -1.26 6.56
C PRO A 260 38.97 -0.17 7.25
N TYR A 261 38.73 0.07 8.54
CA TYR A 261 39.34 1.19 9.29
C TYR A 261 40.69 0.86 9.92
N GLU A 262 41.03 -0.42 10.14
CA GLU A 262 42.26 -0.87 10.82
C GLU A 262 43.53 -0.20 10.27
N PRO A 263 43.79 -0.16 8.95
CA PRO A 263 45.03 0.43 8.43
C PRO A 263 45.03 1.96 8.40
N LEU A 264 43.89 2.60 8.67
CA LEU A 264 43.72 4.03 8.46
C LEU A 264 44.26 4.83 9.64
N LYS A 265 45.22 5.70 9.36
CA LYS A 265 45.88 6.56 10.36
C LYS A 265 45.37 7.99 10.37
N LYS A 266 44.61 8.39 9.33
CA LYS A 266 44.19 9.76 9.11
C LYS A 266 42.74 9.79 8.66
N ALA A 267 42.02 10.83 9.06
CA ALA A 267 40.73 11.21 8.50
C ALA A 267 40.82 12.65 7.99
N ASN A 268 40.44 12.87 6.73
CA ASN A 268 40.43 14.17 6.06
C ASN A 268 39.08 14.40 5.36
N PRO A 269 37.98 14.53 6.13
CA PRO A 269 36.64 14.71 5.58
C PRO A 269 36.45 16.02 4.79
N PRO A 270 35.37 16.13 4.00
CA PRO A 270 34.99 17.38 3.35
C PRO A 270 34.72 18.51 4.36
N ALA A 271 34.80 19.74 3.88
CA ALA A 271 34.53 20.92 4.70
C ALA A 271 33.04 21.09 4.97
N VAL A 272 32.71 21.50 6.20
CA VAL A 272 31.35 21.83 6.64
C VAL A 272 31.20 23.35 6.71
N LYS A 273 30.03 23.84 6.33
CA LYS A 273 29.65 25.25 6.34
C LYS A 273 28.60 25.52 7.39
N LEU A 274 28.65 26.70 7.99
CA LEU A 274 27.79 27.15 9.08
C LEU A 274 27.45 28.63 8.88
N ASP A 275 26.17 28.97 8.98
CA ASP A 275 25.71 30.36 8.82
C ASP A 275 24.39 30.62 9.54
N VAL A 276 24.07 31.91 9.74
CA VAL A 276 22.86 32.39 10.41
C VAL A 276 22.05 33.30 9.49
N PHE A 277 20.74 33.14 9.58
CA PHE A 277 19.75 33.78 8.73
C PHE A 277 18.72 34.48 9.61
N ASP A 278 18.84 35.79 9.76
CA ASP A 278 17.97 36.59 10.61
C ASP A 278 16.64 36.93 9.95
N ASN A 279 15.53 36.92 10.72
CA ASN A 279 14.18 37.20 10.21
C ASN A 279 13.79 36.28 9.03
N SER A 280 14.16 35.00 9.15
CA SER A 280 14.06 33.98 8.11
C SER A 280 13.40 32.69 8.64
N GLY A 281 12.98 31.82 7.72
CA GLY A 281 12.60 30.45 8.04
C GLY A 281 13.62 29.44 7.51
N TRP A 282 13.30 28.15 7.67
CA TRP A 282 14.19 27.07 7.27
C TRP A 282 14.58 27.07 5.79
N ILE A 283 13.74 27.65 4.93
CA ILE A 283 13.98 27.74 3.48
C ILE A 283 15.26 28.52 3.19
N GLU A 284 15.48 29.67 3.81
CA GLU A 284 16.72 30.45 3.58
C GLU A 284 17.94 29.72 4.11
N ALA A 285 17.84 29.05 5.25
CA ALA A 285 18.96 28.28 5.82
C ALA A 285 19.33 27.03 4.99
N ALA A 286 18.36 26.42 4.31
CA ALA A 286 18.59 25.28 3.41
C ALA A 286 19.00 25.69 1.99
N ARG A 287 18.72 26.95 1.59
CA ARG A 287 18.92 27.46 0.23
C ARG A 287 20.38 27.36 -0.27
N PRO A 288 21.43 27.64 0.54
CA PRO A 288 22.81 27.53 0.07
C PRO A 288 23.19 26.14 -0.44
N TYR A 289 22.78 25.07 0.26
CA TYR A 289 23.00 23.70 -0.19
C TYR A 289 22.18 23.40 -1.44
N ARG A 290 20.90 23.81 -1.48
CA ARG A 290 20.06 23.66 -2.68
C ARG A 290 20.69 24.30 -3.91
N ASP A 291 21.12 25.56 -3.80
CA ASP A 291 21.74 26.31 -4.89
C ASP A 291 23.01 25.62 -5.39
N TRP A 292 23.85 25.16 -4.45
CA TRP A 292 25.05 24.39 -4.78
C TRP A 292 24.70 23.09 -5.51
N TYR A 293 23.76 22.30 -4.97
CA TYR A 293 23.40 21.00 -5.56
C TYR A 293 22.83 21.18 -6.97
N HIS A 294 21.88 22.11 -7.14
CA HIS A 294 21.28 22.41 -8.44
C HIS A 294 22.32 22.91 -9.46
N LYS A 295 23.33 23.66 -9.01
CA LYS A 295 24.43 24.10 -9.87
C LYS A 295 25.35 22.94 -10.25
N THR A 296 25.73 22.12 -9.28
CA THR A 296 26.69 21.01 -9.44
C THR A 296 26.13 19.91 -10.34
N PHE A 297 24.84 19.60 -10.22
CA PHE A 297 24.17 18.52 -10.98
C PHE A 297 23.20 19.04 -12.04
N ALA A 298 23.40 20.29 -12.51
CA ALA A 298 22.49 20.95 -13.46
C ALA A 298 22.28 20.13 -14.73
N SER A 299 23.33 19.48 -15.26
CA SER A 299 23.24 18.66 -16.47
C SER A 299 22.37 17.42 -16.29
N GLU A 300 22.52 16.72 -15.17
CA GLU A 300 21.76 15.51 -14.87
C GLU A 300 20.31 15.84 -14.52
N MET A 301 20.09 16.93 -13.79
CA MET A 301 18.75 17.44 -13.52
C MET A 301 18.05 17.89 -14.80
N ALA A 302 18.75 18.54 -15.74
CA ALA A 302 18.17 18.89 -17.03
C ALA A 302 17.74 17.67 -17.86
N LYS A 303 18.47 16.54 -17.77
CA LYS A 303 18.06 15.28 -18.41
C LYS A 303 16.78 14.72 -17.78
N ARG A 304 16.69 14.72 -16.45
CA ARG A 304 15.48 14.33 -15.71
C ARG A 304 14.31 15.23 -16.12
N ASP A 305 14.48 16.54 -15.95
CA ASP A 305 13.43 17.54 -16.16
C ASP A 305 13.04 17.70 -17.64
N GLY A 306 13.87 17.20 -18.58
CA GLY A 306 13.56 17.14 -20.01
C GLY A 306 12.44 16.17 -20.39
N ILE A 307 12.03 15.26 -19.50
CA ILE A 307 10.90 14.34 -19.73
C ILE A 307 9.58 15.07 -19.42
N GLU A 308 9.09 15.87 -20.37
CA GLU A 308 7.98 16.81 -20.15
C GLU A 308 6.71 16.18 -19.56
N TRP A 309 6.35 14.98 -20.01
CA TRP A 309 5.13 14.31 -19.52
C TRP A 309 5.24 13.95 -18.04
N ALA A 310 6.44 13.59 -17.56
CA ALA A 310 6.67 13.20 -16.17
C ALA A 310 6.44 14.39 -15.23
N ASN A 311 6.85 15.60 -15.65
CA ASN A 311 6.64 16.83 -14.87
C ASN A 311 5.16 17.20 -14.72
N ARG A 312 4.27 16.71 -15.59
CA ARG A 312 2.82 16.95 -15.51
C ARG A 312 2.12 16.02 -14.54
N ILE A 313 2.70 14.87 -14.20
CA ILE A 313 2.11 13.89 -13.30
C ILE A 313 1.90 14.54 -11.93
N SER A 314 0.69 14.39 -11.41
CA SER A 314 0.27 14.90 -10.10
C SER A 314 -0.45 13.85 -9.26
N VAL A 315 -0.70 12.67 -9.83
CA VAL A 315 -1.37 11.54 -9.17
C VAL A 315 -0.69 10.23 -9.59
N ILE A 316 -0.43 9.35 -8.61
CA ILE A 316 0.00 7.97 -8.85
C ILE A 316 -1.04 7.01 -8.31
N VAL A 317 -1.48 6.05 -9.14
CA VAL A 317 -2.41 4.97 -8.77
C VAL A 317 -1.60 3.68 -8.70
N ASP A 318 -1.42 3.15 -7.49
CA ASP A 318 -0.44 2.11 -7.20
C ASP A 318 -1.02 0.79 -6.70
N SER A 319 -2.34 0.66 -6.66
CA SER A 319 -3.02 -0.60 -6.33
C SER A 319 -4.44 -0.60 -6.88
N GLY A 320 -5.10 -1.77 -6.89
CA GLY A 320 -6.51 -1.92 -7.27
C GLY A 320 -6.75 -2.82 -8.49
N SER A 321 -7.87 -2.60 -9.17
CA SER A 321 -8.32 -3.26 -10.39
C SER A 321 -7.84 -2.52 -11.62
N TRP A 322 -7.33 -3.27 -12.59
CA TRP A 322 -6.85 -2.75 -13.88
C TRP A 322 -7.78 -3.08 -15.05
N GLN A 323 -9.03 -3.44 -14.75
CA GLN A 323 -10.04 -3.70 -15.77
C GLN A 323 -10.43 -2.41 -16.50
N ALA A 324 -10.88 -2.54 -17.76
CA ALA A 324 -11.25 -1.40 -18.59
C ALA A 324 -12.31 -0.47 -17.95
N SER A 325 -13.24 -1.02 -17.17
CA SER A 325 -14.24 -0.24 -16.43
C SER A 325 -13.62 0.66 -15.36
N ALA A 326 -12.63 0.16 -14.61
CA ALA A 326 -11.91 0.94 -13.61
C ALA A 326 -11.08 2.06 -14.27
N LEU A 327 -10.39 1.74 -15.38
CA LEU A 327 -9.62 2.73 -16.15
C LEU A 327 -10.50 3.83 -16.74
N ALA A 328 -11.68 3.47 -17.27
CA ALA A 328 -12.66 4.42 -17.75
C ALA A 328 -13.16 5.36 -16.63
N GLU A 329 -13.38 4.82 -15.43
CA GLU A 329 -13.83 5.64 -14.30
C GLU A 329 -12.73 6.58 -13.78
N ILE A 330 -11.46 6.15 -13.75
CA ILE A 330 -10.33 7.04 -13.42
C ILE A 330 -10.29 8.20 -14.42
N LYS A 331 -10.37 7.90 -15.72
CA LYS A 331 -10.33 8.89 -16.81
C LYS A 331 -11.50 9.89 -16.72
N LYS A 332 -12.66 9.43 -16.28
CA LYS A 332 -13.84 10.27 -16.05
C LYS A 332 -13.68 11.17 -14.82
N THR A 333 -12.97 10.69 -13.80
CA THR A 333 -12.81 11.39 -12.52
C THR A 333 -11.74 12.48 -12.60
N MET A 334 -10.65 12.25 -13.34
CA MET A 334 -9.52 13.18 -13.44
C MET A 334 -8.77 13.09 -14.79
N PRO A 335 -8.06 14.16 -15.22
CA PRO A 335 -7.33 14.17 -16.48
C PRO A 335 -6.26 13.07 -16.57
N ALA A 336 -6.31 12.24 -17.63
CA ALA A 336 -5.43 11.08 -17.77
C ALA A 336 -3.94 11.45 -17.90
N ASP A 337 -3.62 12.60 -18.50
CA ASP A 337 -2.24 13.11 -18.66
C ASP A 337 -1.59 13.56 -17.33
N ARG A 338 -2.37 13.54 -16.23
CA ARG A 338 -1.94 13.86 -14.87
C ARG A 338 -1.78 12.63 -13.98
N VAL A 339 -2.12 11.44 -14.50
CA VAL A 339 -2.16 10.18 -13.75
C VAL A 339 -1.11 9.20 -14.27
N LEU A 340 -0.34 8.63 -13.35
CA LEU A 340 0.59 7.54 -13.59
C LEU A 340 0.06 6.26 -12.94
N ILE A 341 -0.01 5.17 -13.70
CA ILE A 341 -0.35 3.85 -13.19
C ILE A 341 0.94 3.14 -12.77
N HIS A 342 1.02 2.69 -11.51
CA HIS A 342 2.15 1.90 -11.04
C HIS A 342 1.80 0.41 -10.93
N ILE A 343 2.65 -0.43 -11.52
CA ILE A 343 2.49 -1.88 -11.56
C ILE A 343 3.62 -2.55 -10.76
N TRP A 344 3.27 -3.07 -9.58
CA TRP A 344 4.19 -3.81 -8.70
C TRP A 344 4.65 -5.17 -9.25
N GLN A 345 3.86 -5.80 -10.13
CA GLN A 345 4.09 -7.17 -10.62
C GLN A 345 4.03 -7.25 -12.15
N ALA A 346 4.99 -6.62 -12.82
CA ALA A 346 5.10 -6.63 -14.28
C ALA A 346 5.85 -7.85 -14.84
N ARG A 347 6.62 -8.55 -13.99
CA ARG A 347 7.42 -9.73 -14.36
C ARG A 347 6.59 -11.02 -14.30
N LYS A 348 7.03 -12.03 -15.04
CA LYS A 348 6.46 -13.38 -15.01
C LYS A 348 6.60 -14.02 -13.62
N GLU A 349 7.77 -13.83 -13.03
CA GLU A 349 8.07 -14.28 -11.67
C GLU A 349 7.51 -13.29 -10.64
N GLY A 350 7.17 -13.78 -9.44
CA GLY A 350 6.55 -12.96 -8.39
C GLY A 350 7.44 -11.83 -7.84
N PHE A 351 6.88 -11.02 -6.95
CA PHE A 351 7.62 -9.96 -6.25
C PHE A 351 8.89 -10.54 -5.60
N THR A 352 10.04 -9.87 -5.81
CA THR A 352 11.39 -10.28 -5.35
C THR A 352 11.82 -11.73 -5.63
N THR A 353 11.10 -12.45 -6.51
CA THR A 353 11.37 -13.85 -6.83
C THR A 353 12.21 -13.95 -8.11
N ASN A 354 13.24 -14.80 -8.10
CA ASN A 354 14.11 -15.10 -9.24
C ASN A 354 14.72 -13.87 -9.97
N ILE A 355 14.81 -12.71 -9.31
CA ILE A 355 15.57 -11.57 -9.88
C ILE A 355 17.04 -11.99 -10.10
N PRO A 356 17.72 -11.53 -11.15
CA PRO A 356 17.33 -10.49 -12.10
C PRO A 356 16.58 -11.01 -13.36
N ASP A 357 15.75 -12.05 -13.26
CA ASP A 357 14.88 -12.42 -14.40
C ASP A 357 13.78 -11.36 -14.59
N TYR A 358 13.97 -10.46 -15.55
CA TYR A 358 12.98 -9.47 -15.96
C TYR A 358 12.12 -9.93 -17.14
N THR A 359 11.94 -11.23 -17.34
CA THR A 359 10.96 -11.71 -18.33
C THR A 359 9.56 -11.16 -17.99
N PRO A 360 8.89 -10.42 -18.90
CA PRO A 360 7.57 -9.87 -18.63
C PRO A 360 6.52 -10.95 -18.47
N LYS A 361 5.51 -10.66 -17.65
CA LYS A 361 4.29 -11.46 -17.61
C LYS A 361 3.63 -11.42 -19.00
N ALA A 362 3.08 -12.55 -19.46
CA ALA A 362 2.63 -12.69 -20.85
C ALA A 362 1.61 -11.62 -21.29
N ASN A 363 0.72 -11.21 -20.38
CA ASN A 363 -0.30 -10.20 -20.65
C ASN A 363 0.15 -8.76 -20.36
N TYR A 364 1.32 -8.54 -19.75
CA TYR A 364 1.75 -7.19 -19.34
C TYR A 364 1.91 -6.22 -20.52
N PRO A 365 2.51 -6.57 -21.68
CA PRO A 365 2.55 -5.66 -22.83
C PRO A 365 1.16 -5.26 -23.34
N ALA A 366 0.19 -6.18 -23.29
CA ALA A 366 -1.19 -5.89 -23.67
C ALA A 366 -1.87 -4.97 -22.64
N GLU A 367 -1.62 -5.16 -21.34
CA GLU A 367 -2.08 -4.27 -20.27
C GLU A 367 -1.53 -2.85 -20.45
N VAL A 368 -0.21 -2.71 -20.72
CA VAL A 368 0.42 -1.41 -21.01
C VAL A 368 -0.25 -0.71 -22.18
N LYS A 369 -0.50 -1.44 -23.28
CA LYS A 369 -1.24 -0.91 -24.43
C LYS A 369 -2.64 -0.43 -24.03
N THR A 370 -3.37 -1.19 -23.21
CA THR A 370 -4.69 -0.77 -22.71
C THR A 370 -4.59 0.49 -21.85
N PHE A 371 -3.58 0.64 -21.00
CA PHE A 371 -3.36 1.88 -20.24
C PHE A 371 -3.11 3.07 -21.17
N HIS A 372 -2.27 2.90 -22.20
CA HIS A 372 -2.01 3.92 -23.22
C HIS A 372 -3.26 4.30 -24.02
N GLU A 373 -4.11 3.34 -24.40
CA GLU A 373 -5.39 3.59 -25.08
C GLU A 373 -6.34 4.45 -24.23
N HIS A 374 -6.24 4.36 -22.90
CA HIS A 374 -6.99 5.22 -21.98
C HIS A 374 -6.32 6.59 -21.76
N GLY A 375 -5.07 6.77 -22.19
CA GLY A 375 -4.30 8.01 -22.08
C GLY A 375 -3.38 8.08 -20.87
N PHE A 376 -3.19 6.97 -20.15
CA PHE A 376 -2.33 6.92 -18.96
C PHE A 376 -0.89 6.58 -19.33
N LYS A 377 0.04 6.99 -18.45
CA LYS A 377 1.43 6.52 -18.45
C LYS A 377 1.60 5.39 -17.45
N VAL A 378 2.61 4.54 -17.65
CA VAL A 378 2.81 3.34 -16.83
C VAL A 378 4.23 3.29 -16.25
N MET A 379 4.30 3.08 -14.94
CA MET A 379 5.54 2.82 -14.22
C MET A 379 5.57 1.39 -13.69
N CYS A 380 6.66 0.66 -13.92
CA CYS A 380 6.81 -0.70 -13.37
C CYS A 380 7.80 -0.76 -12.21
N TYR A 381 7.64 -1.74 -11.32
CA TYR A 381 8.63 -2.09 -10.31
C TYR A 381 9.83 -2.81 -10.95
N VAL A 382 11.04 -2.34 -10.67
CA VAL A 382 12.30 -3.03 -10.93
C VAL A 382 13.19 -2.95 -9.69
N CYS A 383 14.09 -3.91 -9.49
CA CYS A 383 14.98 -3.97 -8.33
C CYS A 383 16.45 -3.90 -8.79
N SER A 384 17.06 -2.73 -8.62
CA SER A 384 18.30 -2.35 -9.32
C SER A 384 19.56 -2.90 -8.69
N LEU A 385 19.55 -3.16 -7.39
CA LEU A 385 20.72 -3.62 -6.64
C LEU A 385 20.53 -5.01 -6.04
N CYS A 386 19.56 -5.81 -6.47
CA CYS A 386 19.34 -7.13 -5.87
C CYS A 386 19.35 -8.27 -6.90
N ALA A 387 19.74 -9.45 -6.43
CA ALA A 387 19.73 -10.69 -7.20
C ALA A 387 19.38 -11.89 -6.30
N VAL A 388 18.83 -12.94 -6.87
CA VAL A 388 18.58 -14.22 -6.20
C VAL A 388 19.66 -15.20 -6.64
N TYR A 389 20.44 -15.66 -5.66
CA TYR A 389 21.57 -16.56 -5.88
C TYR A 389 21.13 -17.87 -6.53
N LYS A 390 21.80 -18.27 -7.62
CA LYS A 390 21.49 -19.48 -8.41
C LYS A 390 20.04 -19.56 -8.91
N SER A 391 19.40 -18.41 -9.12
CA SER A 391 18.15 -18.36 -9.90
C SER A 391 18.41 -18.77 -11.35
N PRO A 392 17.37 -19.14 -12.13
CA PRO A 392 17.57 -19.51 -13.54
C PRO A 392 18.29 -18.43 -14.37
N ALA A 393 17.99 -17.14 -14.15
CA ALA A 393 18.69 -16.04 -14.82
C ALA A 393 20.14 -15.88 -14.34
N TRP A 394 20.41 -16.15 -13.06
CA TRP A 394 21.76 -16.12 -12.51
C TRP A 394 22.69 -17.09 -13.27
N GLU A 395 22.24 -18.33 -13.46
CA GLU A 395 23.01 -19.37 -14.16
C GLU A 395 23.05 -19.12 -15.68
N ARG A 396 21.92 -18.71 -16.28
CA ARG A 396 21.83 -18.44 -17.72
C ARG A 396 22.82 -17.35 -18.17
N ASP A 397 22.94 -16.29 -17.36
CA ASP A 397 23.68 -15.09 -17.73
C ASP A 397 25.04 -14.97 -17.02
N ASN A 398 25.46 -16.02 -16.31
CA ASN A 398 26.69 -16.06 -15.49
C ASN A 398 26.81 -14.86 -14.54
N VAL A 399 25.72 -14.50 -13.86
CA VAL A 399 25.66 -13.32 -12.97
C VAL A 399 26.73 -13.37 -11.88
N GLY A 400 27.12 -14.57 -11.44
CA GLY A 400 28.18 -14.76 -10.45
C GLY A 400 29.55 -14.22 -10.85
N ASP A 401 29.84 -14.05 -12.15
CA ASP A 401 31.13 -13.57 -12.64
C ASP A 401 31.33 -12.07 -12.38
N PHE A 402 30.23 -11.32 -12.27
CA PHE A 402 30.26 -9.86 -12.13
C PHE A 402 29.44 -9.32 -10.96
N PHE A 403 28.55 -10.09 -10.34
CA PHE A 403 27.80 -9.59 -9.18
C PHE A 403 28.72 -9.36 -7.98
N LEU A 404 28.65 -8.17 -7.39
CA LEU A 404 29.41 -7.82 -6.20
C LEU A 404 28.45 -7.67 -5.02
N THR A 405 28.65 -8.46 -3.97
CA THR A 405 27.84 -8.45 -2.76
C THR A 405 28.30 -7.37 -1.78
N ARG A 406 27.41 -6.96 -0.89
CA ARG A 406 27.73 -6.09 0.25
C ARG A 406 28.49 -6.90 1.32
N LYS A 407 29.63 -6.39 1.80
CA LYS A 407 30.56 -7.11 2.70
C LYS A 407 30.37 -6.78 4.17
N ASN A 408 30.19 -5.51 4.51
CA ASN A 408 30.17 -5.04 5.88
C ASN A 408 29.33 -3.76 6.00
N THR A 409 28.98 -3.36 7.21
CA THR A 409 28.45 -2.03 7.52
C THR A 409 29.00 -1.61 8.87
N ILE A 410 29.12 -0.31 9.14
CA ILE A 410 29.60 0.15 10.45
C ILE A 410 28.74 -0.38 11.62
N THR A 411 27.45 -0.59 11.39
CA THR A 411 26.49 -1.17 12.35
C THR A 411 26.73 -2.65 12.66
N SER A 412 27.44 -3.35 11.78
CA SER A 412 27.72 -4.79 11.89
C SER A 412 29.22 -5.07 11.85
N TYR A 413 30.04 -4.05 12.15
CA TYR A 413 31.49 -4.10 12.02
C TYR A 413 32.07 -5.25 12.86
N ASN A 414 32.83 -6.14 12.21
CA ASN A 414 33.45 -7.33 12.82
C ASN A 414 32.46 -8.27 13.54
N ALA A 415 31.23 -8.37 13.01
CA ALA A 415 30.12 -9.19 13.47
C ALA A 415 30.49 -10.32 14.44
N GLY A 416 30.04 -10.18 15.70
CA GLY A 416 29.85 -11.35 16.54
C GLY A 416 29.05 -12.42 15.78
N LYS A 417 29.34 -13.69 16.04
CA LYS A 417 28.83 -14.92 15.37
C LYS A 417 27.30 -15.04 15.12
N ALA A 418 26.48 -14.05 15.44
CA ALA A 418 25.03 -14.13 15.38
C ALA A 418 24.42 -12.78 14.98
N ALA A 419 24.18 -12.56 13.69
CA ALA A 419 23.16 -11.62 13.22
C ALA A 419 22.93 -11.82 11.71
N PHE A 420 21.88 -12.54 11.34
CA PHE A 420 20.86 -12.22 10.33
C PHE A 420 19.99 -13.45 10.08
N ASP A 421 18.72 -13.22 9.73
CA ASP A 421 17.73 -14.23 9.40
C ASP A 421 18.24 -15.11 8.26
N ALA A 422 18.09 -16.43 8.37
CA ALA A 422 18.61 -17.40 7.40
C ALA A 422 18.02 -17.24 5.98
N ASN A 423 17.05 -16.34 5.78
CA ASN A 423 16.38 -16.09 4.49
C ASN A 423 16.69 -14.72 3.87
N LEU A 424 17.46 -13.85 4.55
CA LEU A 424 17.87 -12.52 4.08
C LEU A 424 19.39 -12.35 4.29
N GLU A 425 20.18 -12.76 3.31
CA GLU A 425 21.65 -12.62 3.33
C GLU A 425 22.04 -11.30 2.64
N GLY A 426 21.65 -10.17 3.25
CA GLY A 426 21.88 -8.83 2.71
C GLY A 426 23.26 -8.23 3.01
N ASN A 427 23.98 -8.77 3.99
CA ASN A 427 25.39 -8.49 4.25
C ASN A 427 26.07 -9.83 4.47
N ILE A 428 27.01 -10.20 3.60
CA ILE A 428 27.73 -11.46 3.74
C ILE A 428 28.79 -11.26 4.83
N THR A 429 28.39 -11.48 6.08
CA THR A 429 29.27 -11.36 7.24
C THR A 429 30.46 -12.32 7.23
N VAL A 430 30.53 -13.25 6.27
CA VAL A 430 31.64 -14.18 6.16
C VAL A 430 31.77 -14.73 4.73
N ALA A 431 32.29 -13.94 3.79
CA ALA A 431 33.05 -14.53 2.70
C ALA A 431 34.30 -15.18 3.34
N ARG A 432 34.19 -16.43 3.80
CA ARG A 432 35.32 -17.20 4.31
C ARG A 432 36.16 -17.64 3.10
N GLY A 433 36.87 -16.71 2.48
CA GLY A 433 37.76 -16.98 1.34
C GLY A 433 37.57 -16.04 0.16
N LYS A 434 38.19 -16.39 -0.97
CA LYS A 434 38.17 -15.62 -2.23
C LYS A 434 36.81 -15.63 -2.93
N ASP A 435 35.96 -16.62 -2.62
CA ASP A 435 34.62 -16.75 -3.19
C ASP A 435 33.59 -16.15 -2.23
N GLN A 436 32.99 -15.03 -2.64
CA GLN A 436 31.95 -14.32 -1.88
C GLN A 436 30.65 -15.13 -1.75
N PHE A 437 30.45 -16.20 -2.53
CA PHE A 437 29.21 -16.98 -2.55
C PHE A 437 29.31 -18.32 -1.81
N ALA A 438 30.50 -18.71 -1.33
CA ALA A 438 30.78 -20.07 -0.85
C ALA A 438 29.87 -20.59 0.28
N SER A 439 29.25 -19.70 1.06
CA SER A 439 28.36 -20.04 2.18
C SER A 439 26.86 -19.86 1.88
N LEU A 440 26.50 -19.35 0.71
CA LEU A 440 25.12 -19.00 0.39
C LEU A 440 24.34 -20.22 -0.11
N LYS A 441 23.07 -20.31 0.27
CA LYS A 441 22.16 -21.34 -0.25
C LYS A 441 21.48 -20.89 -1.55
N PRO A 442 21.26 -21.78 -2.52
CA PRO A 442 20.44 -21.45 -3.70
C PRO A 442 19.10 -20.83 -3.29
N GLY A 443 18.68 -19.77 -3.98
CA GLY A 443 17.46 -19.02 -3.67
C GLY A 443 17.63 -17.91 -2.63
N ALA A 444 18.83 -17.69 -2.07
CA ALA A 444 19.10 -16.56 -1.20
C ALA A 444 18.92 -15.22 -1.93
N PHE A 445 18.21 -14.28 -1.30
CA PHE A 445 18.06 -12.91 -1.80
C PHE A 445 19.26 -12.06 -1.37
N LEU A 446 20.00 -11.52 -2.35
CA LEU A 446 21.25 -10.81 -2.15
C LEU A 446 21.10 -9.32 -2.47
N TYR A 447 21.63 -8.49 -1.58
CA TYR A 447 21.90 -7.09 -1.88
C TYR A 447 23.29 -6.94 -2.50
N GLY A 448 23.32 -6.32 -3.67
CA GLY A 448 24.49 -5.98 -4.44
C GLY A 448 25.02 -4.60 -4.11
N ASP A 449 26.28 -4.41 -4.50
CA ASP A 449 26.99 -3.14 -4.47
C ASP A 449 27.08 -2.60 -5.91
N PRO A 450 26.61 -1.37 -6.19
CA PRO A 450 26.68 -0.78 -7.52
C PRO A 450 28.12 -0.57 -8.01
N LEU A 451 29.14 -0.78 -7.19
CA LEU A 451 30.54 -0.74 -7.58
C LEU A 451 30.87 -1.67 -8.76
N SER A 452 30.20 -2.82 -8.89
CA SER A 452 30.39 -3.67 -10.06
C SER A 452 29.87 -3.01 -11.35
N LYS A 453 30.79 -2.60 -12.23
CA LYS A 453 30.43 -2.13 -13.57
C LYS A 453 29.67 -3.18 -14.37
N GLY A 454 30.10 -4.45 -14.29
CA GLY A 454 29.45 -5.55 -15.01
C GLY A 454 27.98 -5.73 -14.59
N TRP A 455 27.67 -5.55 -13.30
CA TRP A 455 26.28 -5.55 -12.83
C TRP A 455 25.47 -4.38 -13.38
N ARG A 456 26.02 -3.16 -13.33
CA ARG A 456 25.34 -1.96 -13.86
C ARG A 456 25.02 -2.10 -15.34
N ASP A 457 26.02 -2.51 -16.14
CA ASP A 457 25.87 -2.74 -17.58
C ASP A 457 24.80 -3.82 -17.87
N TYR A 458 24.85 -4.93 -17.13
CA TYR A 458 23.88 -6.03 -17.26
C TYR A 458 22.46 -5.56 -16.92
N PHE A 459 22.27 -4.89 -15.79
CA PHE A 459 20.96 -4.41 -15.35
C PHE A 459 20.37 -3.37 -16.32
N ILE A 460 21.17 -2.41 -16.76
CA ILE A 460 20.73 -1.38 -17.73
C ILE A 460 20.24 -2.05 -19.01
N ARG A 461 21.01 -3.01 -19.52
CA ARG A 461 20.66 -3.72 -20.76
C ARG A 461 19.32 -4.47 -20.62
N ILE A 462 19.16 -5.29 -19.58
CA ILE A 462 17.93 -6.10 -19.42
C ILE A 462 16.68 -5.23 -19.17
N ILE A 463 16.81 -4.12 -18.43
CA ILE A 463 15.68 -3.21 -18.19
C ILE A 463 15.35 -2.39 -19.43
N LYS A 464 16.35 -1.99 -20.22
CA LYS A 464 16.11 -1.36 -21.52
C LYS A 464 15.35 -2.31 -22.45
N GLU A 465 15.80 -3.55 -22.58
CA GLU A 465 15.11 -4.59 -23.37
C GLU A 465 13.67 -4.84 -22.86
N PHE A 466 13.47 -4.85 -21.55
CA PHE A 466 12.15 -4.96 -20.93
C PHE A 466 11.22 -3.80 -21.32
N ASN A 467 11.70 -2.56 -21.21
CA ASN A 467 10.91 -1.36 -21.52
C ASN A 467 10.57 -1.30 -23.00
N GLU A 468 11.53 -1.57 -23.88
CA GLU A 468 11.32 -1.61 -25.34
C GLU A 468 10.30 -2.68 -25.72
N LYS A 469 10.35 -3.86 -25.10
CA LYS A 469 9.41 -4.95 -25.34
C LYS A 469 8.00 -4.66 -24.83
N CYS A 470 7.87 -4.00 -23.69
CA CYS A 470 6.58 -3.82 -23.02
C CYS A 470 5.93 -2.46 -23.28
N GLY A 471 6.67 -1.48 -23.79
CA GLY A 471 6.21 -0.09 -23.92
C GLY A 471 6.11 0.65 -22.58
N THR A 472 6.86 0.24 -21.55
CA THR A 472 6.79 0.87 -20.22
C THR A 472 7.43 2.26 -20.22
N ASP A 473 6.75 3.25 -19.64
CA ASP A 473 7.16 4.67 -19.69
C ASP A 473 8.12 5.07 -18.56
N ALA A 474 8.05 4.39 -17.42
CA ALA A 474 8.84 4.70 -16.23
C ALA A 474 9.21 3.46 -15.41
N ASN A 475 10.27 3.59 -14.60
CA ASN A 475 10.72 2.54 -13.70
C ASN A 475 10.82 3.06 -12.26
N TYR A 476 10.22 2.33 -11.32
CA TYR A 476 10.56 2.42 -9.91
C TYR A 476 11.78 1.53 -9.64
N GLN A 477 12.92 2.16 -9.42
CA GLN A 477 14.22 1.56 -9.17
C GLN A 477 14.35 1.22 -7.67
N ASP A 478 13.75 0.11 -7.27
CA ASP A 478 13.81 -0.37 -5.89
C ASP A 478 15.25 -0.59 -5.44
N THR A 479 15.56 -0.26 -4.19
CA THR A 479 16.91 -0.28 -3.59
C THR A 479 17.95 0.65 -4.20
N LEU A 480 17.69 1.38 -5.30
CA LEU A 480 18.67 2.30 -5.88
C LEU A 480 19.08 3.42 -4.91
N GLY A 481 18.15 3.89 -4.08
CA GLY A 481 18.41 4.86 -3.03
C GLY A 481 19.06 4.27 -1.78
N CYS A 482 19.25 2.94 -1.70
CA CYS A 482 19.86 2.27 -0.54
C CYS A 482 21.38 2.43 -0.54
N ILE A 483 21.83 3.68 -0.42
CA ILE A 483 23.23 4.11 -0.40
C ILE A 483 23.90 3.77 0.95
N GLY A 484 25.22 3.66 0.91
CA GLY A 484 26.07 3.53 2.10
C GLY A 484 27.44 2.98 1.76
N ASP A 485 28.40 3.14 2.66
CA ASP A 485 29.63 2.34 2.63
C ASP A 485 29.32 0.92 3.15
N VAL A 486 29.45 -0.04 2.24
CA VAL A 486 29.10 -1.45 2.48
C VAL A 486 30.35 -2.36 2.51
N GLY A 487 31.52 -1.78 2.78
CA GLY A 487 32.73 -2.52 3.13
C GLY A 487 33.52 -3.09 1.96
N ASN A 488 33.21 -2.66 0.73
CA ASN A 488 34.00 -3.01 -0.46
C ASN A 488 35.19 -2.07 -0.71
N GLY A 489 35.26 -0.94 0.01
CA GLY A 489 36.30 0.07 -0.20
C GLY A 489 36.16 0.73 -1.58
N ILE A 490 37.27 0.81 -2.31
CA ILE A 490 37.32 1.39 -3.66
C ILE A 490 37.42 0.26 -4.69
N VAL A 491 36.54 0.27 -5.69
CA VAL A 491 36.55 -0.65 -6.84
C VAL A 491 36.44 0.19 -8.10
N ASP A 492 37.32 -0.05 -9.06
CA ASP A 492 37.40 0.71 -10.33
C ASP A 492 37.42 2.24 -10.16
N GLY A 493 38.06 2.71 -9.09
CA GLY A 493 38.20 4.14 -8.78
C GLY A 493 36.97 4.81 -8.16
N LEU A 494 35.92 4.05 -7.84
CA LEU A 494 34.71 4.52 -7.18
C LEU A 494 34.58 3.89 -5.79
N PHE A 495 33.87 4.56 -4.88
CA PHE A 495 33.32 3.95 -3.66
C PHE A 495 31.78 3.98 -3.69
N GLY A 496 31.11 3.33 -2.72
CA GLY A 496 29.68 3.00 -2.75
C GLY A 496 28.75 4.13 -3.26
N ALA A 497 28.71 5.27 -2.58
CA ALA A 497 27.82 6.38 -2.96
C ALA A 497 28.15 6.99 -4.34
N GLN A 498 29.43 7.09 -4.72
CA GLN A 498 29.82 7.50 -6.09
C GLN A 498 29.32 6.50 -7.13
N ALA A 499 29.35 5.20 -6.82
CA ALA A 499 28.84 4.17 -7.71
C ALA A 499 27.31 4.23 -7.87
N ASN A 500 26.55 4.58 -6.83
CA ASN A 500 25.11 4.89 -6.96
C ASN A 500 24.86 6.10 -7.89
N ALA A 501 25.63 7.17 -7.75
CA ALA A 501 25.54 8.34 -8.62
C ALA A 501 25.89 7.99 -10.07
N GLN A 502 26.97 7.24 -10.26
CA GLN A 502 27.38 6.75 -11.58
C GLN A 502 26.31 5.86 -12.22
N PHE A 503 25.72 4.95 -11.45
CA PHE A 503 24.64 4.09 -11.94
C PHE A 503 23.42 4.90 -12.39
N THR A 504 23.07 5.95 -11.65
CA THR A 504 21.97 6.86 -11.99
C THR A 504 22.25 7.60 -13.30
N ARG A 505 23.48 8.08 -13.52
CA ARG A 505 23.91 8.71 -14.79
C ARG A 505 23.82 7.75 -15.97
N GLU A 506 24.28 6.52 -15.78
CA GLU A 506 24.27 5.47 -16.81
C GLU A 506 22.83 5.08 -17.18
N LEU A 507 21.91 4.99 -16.20
CA LEU A 507 20.48 4.78 -16.43
C LEU A 507 19.86 5.91 -17.26
N GLN A 508 20.09 7.18 -16.89
CA GLN A 508 19.61 8.34 -17.66
C GLN A 508 20.14 8.34 -19.10
N ALA A 509 21.41 7.97 -19.29
CA ALA A 509 22.03 7.94 -20.61
C ALA A 509 21.47 6.82 -21.50
N ALA A 510 21.24 5.64 -20.93
CA ALA A 510 20.77 4.48 -21.68
C ALA A 510 19.26 4.52 -22.01
N MET A 511 18.47 5.21 -21.18
CA MET A 511 17.01 5.31 -21.30
C MET A 511 16.53 6.76 -21.13
N PRO A 512 16.90 7.68 -22.04
CA PRO A 512 16.67 9.13 -21.86
C PRO A 512 15.20 9.55 -21.87
N ASN A 513 14.31 8.69 -22.35
CA ASN A 513 12.87 8.94 -22.42
C ASN A 513 12.07 8.21 -21.33
N THR A 514 12.75 7.52 -20.42
CA THR A 514 12.13 6.71 -19.36
C THR A 514 12.31 7.39 -18.01
N ALA A 515 11.21 7.85 -17.42
CA ALA A 515 11.27 8.52 -16.12
C ALA A 515 11.65 7.52 -14.99
N MET A 516 12.37 8.00 -13.99
CA MET A 516 12.81 7.18 -12.86
C MET A 516 12.14 7.62 -11.55
N ALA A 517 11.57 6.64 -10.86
CA ALA A 517 11.29 6.67 -9.44
C ALA A 517 12.34 5.81 -8.71
N ALA A 518 12.47 5.97 -7.39
CA ALA A 518 13.39 5.16 -6.60
C ALA A 518 12.86 4.98 -5.19
N GLU A 519 13.38 3.97 -4.49
CA GLU A 519 13.21 3.84 -3.05
C GLU A 519 13.92 5.03 -2.38
N PHE A 520 13.14 6.03 -1.94
CA PHE A 520 13.60 7.35 -1.48
C PHE A 520 14.49 8.09 -2.50
N GLY A 521 15.09 9.21 -2.09
CA GLY A 521 15.88 10.06 -3.00
C GLY A 521 17.00 10.82 -2.29
N PRO A 522 18.02 10.13 -1.76
CA PRO A 522 19.18 10.78 -1.15
C PRO A 522 20.08 11.46 -2.20
N ALA A 523 21.00 12.31 -1.71
CA ALA A 523 21.86 13.16 -2.53
C ALA A 523 22.57 12.47 -3.72
N PRO A 524 23.09 11.22 -3.60
CA PRO A 524 23.78 10.58 -4.73
C PRO A 524 22.88 10.27 -5.94
N ILE A 525 21.55 10.20 -5.76
CA ILE A 525 20.62 9.85 -6.84
C ILE A 525 19.54 10.91 -7.09
N GLY A 526 19.39 11.89 -6.18
CA GLY A 526 18.31 12.88 -6.22
C GLY A 526 18.23 13.69 -7.53
N PHE A 527 19.36 13.85 -8.24
CA PHE A 527 19.41 14.55 -9.52
C PHE A 527 18.71 13.79 -10.66
N GLY A 528 18.57 12.46 -10.54
CA GLY A 528 18.01 11.60 -11.58
C GLY A 528 16.58 11.12 -11.33
N VAL A 529 16.07 11.29 -10.11
CA VAL A 529 14.78 10.73 -9.68
C VAL A 529 13.68 11.79 -9.74
N HIS A 530 12.55 11.49 -10.40
CA HIS A 530 11.35 12.33 -10.40
C HIS A 530 10.48 12.11 -9.16
N TRP A 531 10.30 10.84 -8.80
CA TRP A 531 9.35 10.42 -7.76
C TRP A 531 10.01 9.48 -6.74
N PRO A 532 10.78 10.02 -5.77
CA PRO A 532 11.27 9.22 -4.68
C PRO A 532 10.10 8.80 -3.80
N LEU A 533 10.06 7.52 -3.49
CA LEU A 533 9.01 6.95 -2.67
C LEU A 533 9.32 7.13 -1.17
N ASN A 534 8.29 7.37 -0.36
CA ASN A 534 8.39 7.43 1.09
C ASN A 534 7.26 6.62 1.74
N TYR A 535 7.63 5.48 2.32
CA TYR A 535 6.73 4.51 2.96
C TYR A 535 6.26 4.94 4.36
N ALA A 536 5.40 5.96 4.44
CA ALA A 536 4.93 6.53 5.70
C ALA A 536 4.15 5.54 6.61
N GLN A 537 3.43 4.61 5.98
CA GLN A 537 2.59 3.60 6.59
C GLN A 537 3.35 2.35 7.06
N VAL A 538 4.55 2.10 6.54
CA VAL A 538 5.37 0.92 6.89
C VAL A 538 6.42 1.27 7.94
N TRP A 539 7.09 2.42 7.83
CA TRP A 539 8.20 2.75 8.73
C TRP A 539 7.74 3.27 10.09
N GLY A 540 8.32 2.66 11.13
CA GLY A 540 8.20 3.03 12.54
C GLY A 540 6.96 2.53 13.27
N GLY A 541 6.97 2.68 14.61
CA GLY A 541 5.82 2.34 15.45
C GLY A 541 4.70 3.38 15.36
N ARG A 542 3.54 3.08 15.95
CA ARG A 542 2.41 4.02 16.03
C ARG A 542 2.80 5.39 16.61
N PRO A 543 3.57 5.51 17.71
CA PRO A 543 3.96 6.82 18.25
C PRO A 543 4.76 7.67 17.25
N PHE A 544 5.68 7.04 16.49
CA PHE A 544 6.45 7.72 15.46
C PHE A 544 5.54 8.20 14.32
N ARG A 545 4.65 7.34 13.82
CA ARG A 545 3.69 7.69 12.76
C ARG A 545 2.72 8.80 13.19
N GLU A 546 2.27 8.80 14.44
CA GLU A 546 1.47 9.89 15.01
C GLU A 546 2.26 11.21 15.02
N SER A 547 3.55 11.17 15.38
CA SER A 547 4.38 12.38 15.34
C SER A 547 4.57 12.93 13.92
N ARG A 548 4.60 12.05 12.90
CA ARG A 548 4.77 12.44 11.49
C ARG A 548 3.57 13.19 10.92
N LEU A 549 2.38 13.08 11.52
CA LEU A 549 1.19 13.79 11.04
C LEU A 549 1.44 15.30 10.94
N HIS A 550 2.17 15.87 11.89
CA HIS A 550 2.29 17.33 12.04
C HIS A 550 3.73 17.88 11.84
N ARG A 551 4.73 16.99 11.80
CA ARG A 551 6.15 17.36 11.84
C ARG A 551 6.88 17.29 10.51
N GLN A 552 6.22 16.85 9.44
CA GLN A 552 6.83 16.75 8.13
C GLN A 552 6.95 18.15 7.49
N ARG A 553 8.07 18.40 6.80
CA ARG A 553 8.33 19.58 5.98
C ARG A 553 9.01 19.14 4.69
N PRO A 554 8.82 19.84 3.57
CA PRO A 554 9.35 19.40 2.28
C PRO A 554 10.84 19.76 2.11
N LEU A 555 11.69 19.38 3.07
CA LEU A 555 13.12 19.73 3.05
C LEU A 555 13.82 19.05 1.86
N THR A 556 13.82 17.72 1.80
CA THR A 556 14.54 16.99 0.75
C THR A 556 13.95 17.26 -0.65
N PRO A 557 12.61 17.34 -0.85
CA PRO A 557 12.02 17.84 -2.09
C PRO A 557 12.47 19.25 -2.48
N PHE A 558 12.64 20.16 -1.51
CA PHE A 558 13.19 21.48 -1.76
C PHE A 558 14.65 21.40 -2.21
N LEU A 559 15.47 20.57 -1.58
CA LEU A 559 16.90 20.43 -1.86
C LEU A 559 17.20 19.91 -3.28
N PHE A 560 16.39 18.96 -3.78
CA PHE A 560 16.67 18.24 -5.03
C PHE A 560 15.66 18.49 -6.16
N GLY A 561 14.57 19.21 -5.88
CA GLY A 561 13.58 19.62 -6.88
C GLY A 561 12.70 18.49 -7.44
N TYR A 562 12.57 17.36 -6.73
CA TYR A 562 11.70 16.25 -7.11
C TYR A 562 10.33 16.30 -6.40
N ARG A 563 9.45 15.32 -6.66
CA ARG A 563 8.14 15.19 -6.01
C ARG A 563 7.98 13.87 -5.26
N THR A 564 7.72 13.92 -3.96
CA THR A 564 7.60 12.70 -3.15
C THR A 564 6.36 11.87 -3.54
N TRP A 565 6.55 10.58 -3.76
CA TRP A 565 5.46 9.61 -3.87
C TRP A 565 5.22 8.93 -2.52
N ILE A 566 4.02 9.04 -1.97
CA ILE A 566 3.59 8.27 -0.79
C ILE A 566 2.63 7.18 -1.27
N PRO A 567 2.98 5.88 -1.19
CA PRO A 567 2.14 4.83 -1.74
C PRO A 567 0.93 4.51 -0.85
N THR A 568 -0.13 3.97 -1.45
CA THR A 568 -1.33 3.50 -0.73
C THR A 568 -1.21 2.07 -0.23
N VAL A 569 -0.31 1.27 -0.82
CA VAL A 569 -0.09 -0.13 -0.41
C VAL A 569 0.20 -0.22 1.10
N ASN A 570 -0.39 -1.17 1.81
CA ASN A 570 -0.30 -1.30 3.28
C ASN A 570 -0.95 -0.15 4.11
N ALA A 571 -1.72 0.76 3.51
CA ALA A 571 -2.55 1.72 4.26
C ALA A 571 -3.94 1.12 4.59
N GLY A 572 -3.94 0.04 5.37
CA GLY A 572 -5.11 -0.81 5.57
C GLY A 572 -6.22 -0.24 6.48
N ASP A 573 -5.94 0.83 7.24
CA ASP A 573 -6.90 1.47 8.14
C ASP A 573 -6.89 3.00 8.01
N ASP A 574 -7.88 3.65 8.62
CA ASP A 574 -8.06 5.10 8.58
C ASP A 574 -6.92 5.89 9.21
N PHE A 575 -6.23 5.33 10.21
CA PHE A 575 -5.07 6.00 10.79
C PHE A 575 -3.89 5.99 9.80
N LEU A 576 -3.61 4.86 9.17
CA LEU A 576 -2.54 4.75 8.18
C LEU A 576 -2.86 5.59 6.93
N ARG A 577 -4.12 5.64 6.49
CA ARG A 577 -4.54 6.52 5.38
C ARG A 577 -4.41 8.01 5.74
N HIS A 578 -4.72 8.39 6.98
CA HIS A 578 -4.45 9.74 7.49
C HIS A 578 -2.94 10.04 7.42
N VAL A 579 -2.09 9.16 7.95
CA VAL A 579 -0.63 9.32 7.90
C VAL A 579 -0.13 9.47 6.47
N THR A 580 -0.60 8.64 5.55
CA THR A 580 -0.26 8.68 4.12
C THR A 580 -0.67 10.02 3.48
N ALA A 581 -1.90 10.48 3.70
CA ALA A 581 -2.40 11.77 3.19
C ALA A 581 -1.62 12.97 3.76
N ALA A 582 -1.45 13.02 5.08
CA ALA A 582 -0.76 14.10 5.77
C ALA A 582 0.72 14.19 5.36
N CYS A 583 1.42 13.05 5.28
CA CYS A 583 2.81 13.04 4.82
C CYS A 583 2.92 13.52 3.36
N SER A 584 1.99 13.13 2.49
CA SER A 584 2.02 13.57 1.09
C SER A 584 1.77 15.08 0.95
N ASP A 585 0.81 15.63 1.69
CA ASP A 585 0.54 17.08 1.70
C ASP A 585 1.71 17.90 2.27
N ALA A 586 2.42 17.36 3.28
CA ALA A 586 3.54 18.04 3.91
C ALA A 586 4.87 17.91 3.13
N LEU A 587 5.07 16.84 2.36
CA LEU A 587 6.33 16.55 1.66
C LEU A 587 6.29 16.92 0.18
N SER A 588 5.52 17.95 -0.19
CA SER A 588 5.41 18.39 -1.59
C SER A 588 4.98 17.24 -2.52
N GLY A 589 4.15 16.34 -2.00
CA GLY A 589 3.80 15.08 -2.65
C GLY A 589 2.77 15.21 -3.76
N MET A 590 2.24 14.06 -4.16
CA MET A 590 1.25 13.89 -5.23
C MET A 590 -0.04 13.29 -4.69
N GLY A 591 -1.13 13.37 -5.45
CA GLY A 591 -2.33 12.54 -5.27
C GLY A 591 -1.99 11.05 -5.31
N MET A 592 -2.72 10.25 -4.54
CA MET A 592 -2.62 8.79 -4.53
C MET A 592 -3.94 8.19 -4.07
N PHE A 593 -4.34 7.09 -4.71
CA PHE A 593 -5.52 6.30 -4.35
C PHE A 593 -5.43 4.91 -5.00
N GLU A 594 -6.30 3.98 -4.58
CA GLU A 594 -6.41 2.63 -5.14
C GLU A 594 -7.50 2.57 -6.22
N SER A 595 -7.25 1.96 -7.39
CA SER A 595 -8.22 1.78 -8.48
C SER A 595 -9.28 0.73 -8.16
N SER A 596 -10.13 0.97 -7.16
CA SER A 596 -11.20 0.06 -6.77
C SER A 596 -12.59 0.60 -7.13
N GLU A 597 -13.63 -0.18 -6.84
CA GLU A 597 -15.04 0.26 -6.92
C GLU A 597 -15.31 1.54 -6.09
N LYS A 598 -14.39 1.91 -5.20
CA LYS A 598 -14.47 3.06 -4.29
C LYS A 598 -14.11 4.41 -4.92
N LEU A 599 -13.85 4.47 -6.24
CA LEU A 599 -13.63 5.71 -6.98
C LEU A 599 -14.77 6.74 -6.84
N GLN A 600 -15.98 6.28 -6.52
CA GLN A 600 -17.15 7.13 -6.31
C GLN A 600 -17.42 7.46 -4.84
N ALA A 601 -16.57 7.02 -3.91
CA ALA A 601 -16.77 7.29 -2.50
C ALA A 601 -16.67 8.80 -2.22
N ASP A 602 -17.66 9.35 -1.52
CA ASP A 602 -17.73 10.76 -1.11
C ASP A 602 -17.68 10.92 0.42
N HIS A 603 -17.16 9.89 1.10
CA HIS A 603 -17.02 9.77 2.55
C HIS A 603 -15.79 8.91 2.89
N GLY A 604 -15.41 8.89 4.17
CA GLY A 604 -14.29 8.09 4.68
C GLY A 604 -12.93 8.46 4.06
N PHE A 605 -11.88 7.72 4.43
CA PHE A 605 -10.54 7.99 3.90
C PHE A 605 -10.36 7.56 2.44
N ASP A 606 -11.12 6.57 1.96
CA ASP A 606 -11.06 6.17 0.55
C ASP A 606 -11.57 7.30 -0.36
N GLY A 607 -12.73 7.88 -0.04
CA GLY A 607 -13.24 9.06 -0.75
C GLY A 607 -12.35 10.28 -0.60
N HIS A 608 -11.70 10.45 0.56
CA HIS A 608 -10.76 11.53 0.80
C HIS A 608 -9.53 11.45 -0.11
N LEU A 609 -8.95 10.27 -0.28
CA LEU A 609 -7.80 10.05 -1.15
C LEU A 609 -8.15 10.33 -2.63
N VAL A 610 -9.35 9.96 -3.06
CA VAL A 610 -9.86 10.29 -4.41
C VAL A 610 -10.09 11.79 -4.57
N LEU A 611 -10.81 12.43 -3.63
CA LEU A 611 -11.07 13.88 -3.66
C LEU A 611 -9.77 14.68 -3.69
N ARG A 612 -8.82 14.32 -2.83
CA ARG A 612 -7.49 14.90 -2.81
C ARG A 612 -6.79 14.76 -4.16
N SER A 613 -6.78 13.55 -4.72
CA SER A 613 -6.14 13.29 -6.01
C SER A 613 -6.77 14.08 -7.15
N LYS A 614 -8.10 14.22 -7.13
CA LYS A 614 -8.84 15.08 -8.06
C LYS A 614 -8.43 16.55 -7.94
N VAL A 615 -8.34 17.09 -6.72
CA VAL A 615 -7.86 18.47 -6.48
C VAL A 615 -6.46 18.67 -7.07
N PHE A 616 -5.54 17.73 -6.87
CA PHE A 616 -4.19 17.79 -7.42
C PHE A 616 -4.18 17.76 -8.95
N ALA A 617 -4.95 16.86 -9.56
CA ALA A 617 -5.01 16.68 -11.00
C ALA A 617 -5.71 17.84 -11.72
N ASP A 618 -6.88 18.27 -11.24
CA ASP A 618 -7.68 19.31 -11.87
C ASP A 618 -6.96 20.66 -11.86
N ASN A 619 -6.24 20.96 -10.78
CA ASN A 619 -5.49 22.20 -10.61
C ASN A 619 -4.02 22.09 -11.07
N GLY A 620 -3.54 20.90 -11.46
CA GLY A 620 -2.15 20.67 -11.85
C GLY A 620 -1.15 21.08 -10.77
N LEU A 621 -1.42 20.72 -9.51
CA LEU A 621 -0.64 21.19 -8.36
C LEU A 621 0.80 20.70 -8.41
N VAL A 622 1.73 21.66 -8.34
CA VAL A 622 3.18 21.43 -8.20
C VAL A 622 3.70 22.11 -6.93
N PRO A 623 4.80 21.63 -6.32
CA PRO A 623 5.36 22.23 -5.12
C PRO A 623 5.68 23.72 -5.29
N TYR A 624 5.39 24.52 -4.27
CA TYR A 624 5.78 25.92 -4.21
C TYR A 624 6.49 26.22 -2.90
N TYR A 625 7.63 26.90 -3.03
CA TYR A 625 8.47 27.28 -1.90
C TYR A 625 8.49 28.82 -1.82
N PRO A 626 8.06 29.42 -0.69
CA PRO A 626 8.13 30.87 -0.52
C PRO A 626 9.60 31.32 -0.47
N GLU A 627 9.86 32.60 -0.75
CA GLU A 627 11.25 33.10 -0.79
C GLU A 627 11.93 33.07 0.59
N LYS A 628 11.21 33.43 1.66
CA LYS A 628 11.78 33.57 3.00
C LYS A 628 11.31 32.51 3.99
N ARG A 629 10.00 32.47 4.25
CA ARG A 629 9.38 31.61 5.26
C ARG A 629 7.99 31.19 4.84
N TYR A 630 7.57 30.02 5.32
CA TYR A 630 6.17 29.63 5.27
C TYR A 630 5.33 30.51 6.21
N PRO A 631 4.06 30.75 5.87
CA PRO A 631 3.08 31.29 6.81
C PRO A 631 2.97 30.40 8.07
N GLU A 632 2.48 31.00 9.15
CA GLU A 632 2.16 30.25 10.38
C GLU A 632 1.15 29.14 10.08
N ASN A 633 1.34 27.97 10.71
CA ASN A 633 0.53 26.77 10.52
C ASN A 633 0.44 26.26 9.07
N VAL A 634 1.36 26.64 8.18
CA VAL A 634 1.40 26.15 6.79
C VAL A 634 2.67 25.33 6.56
N PRO A 635 2.64 23.99 6.69
CA PRO A 635 3.82 23.15 6.47
C PRO A 635 4.30 23.12 5.02
N ALA A 636 3.39 23.28 4.06
CA ALA A 636 3.67 23.15 2.63
C ALA A 636 2.69 23.98 1.78
N MET A 637 3.12 24.34 0.58
CA MET A 637 2.37 25.14 -0.38
C MET A 637 2.51 24.55 -1.78
N TYR A 638 1.50 24.77 -2.61
CA TYR A 638 1.46 24.29 -3.98
C TYR A 638 1.05 25.42 -4.92
N ARG A 639 1.63 25.45 -6.11
CA ARG A 639 1.21 26.33 -7.20
C ARG A 639 0.34 25.54 -8.16
N GLY A 640 -0.85 26.06 -8.45
CA GLY A 640 -1.73 25.53 -9.49
C GLY A 640 -1.30 25.99 -10.88
N LYS A 641 -1.86 25.33 -11.91
CA LYS A 641 -1.63 25.63 -13.33
C LYS A 641 -1.98 27.08 -13.70
N ASP A 642 -2.90 27.71 -12.96
CA ASP A 642 -3.33 29.10 -13.15
C ASP A 642 -2.50 30.11 -12.32
N GLY A 643 -1.42 29.65 -11.66
CA GLY A 643 -0.54 30.48 -10.83
C GLY A 643 -1.01 30.69 -9.39
N GLY A 644 -2.25 30.33 -9.07
CA GLY A 644 -2.80 30.40 -7.71
C GLY A 644 -2.04 29.53 -6.69
N ILE A 645 -1.96 30.00 -5.45
CA ILE A 645 -1.20 29.36 -4.38
C ILE A 645 -2.12 28.67 -3.38
N PHE A 646 -2.07 27.34 -3.37
CA PHE A 646 -2.75 26.47 -2.43
C PHE A 646 -1.88 26.25 -1.19
N ARG A 647 -2.51 26.13 -0.02
CA ARG A 647 -1.81 26.03 1.27
C ARG A 647 -2.28 24.81 2.02
N TYR A 648 -1.33 23.95 2.40
CA TYR A 648 -1.61 22.91 3.37
C TYR A 648 -1.53 23.51 4.77
N TYR A 649 -2.65 23.54 5.50
CA TYR A 649 -2.76 24.06 6.85
C TYR A 649 -2.74 22.91 7.86
N ASP A 650 -2.04 23.10 8.98
CA ASP A 650 -1.98 22.17 10.11
C ASP A 650 -1.73 22.93 11.42
N ASP A 651 -2.68 22.83 12.37
CA ASP A 651 -2.54 23.40 13.73
C ASP A 651 -2.28 22.35 14.83
N GLY A 652 -1.98 21.12 14.44
CA GLY A 652 -1.80 19.98 15.34
C GLY A 652 -3.07 19.18 15.59
N SER A 653 -4.23 19.68 15.15
CA SER A 653 -5.54 19.02 15.38
C SER A 653 -6.39 18.92 14.11
N LEU A 654 -6.42 19.99 13.33
CA LEU A 654 -7.12 20.12 12.07
C LEU A 654 -6.10 20.34 10.95
N GLN A 655 -6.19 19.47 9.95
CA GLN A 655 -5.42 19.56 8.73
C GLN A 655 -6.34 19.89 7.56
N MET A 656 -5.95 20.83 6.70
CA MET A 656 -6.77 21.23 5.54
C MET A 656 -5.91 21.57 4.33
N MET A 657 -6.44 21.30 3.14
CA MET A 657 -5.94 21.94 1.92
C MET A 657 -6.80 23.17 1.63
N LEU A 658 -6.17 24.33 1.55
CA LEU A 658 -6.82 25.61 1.25
C LEU A 658 -6.56 26.00 -0.21
N ASP A 659 -7.59 26.50 -0.87
CA ASP A 659 -7.47 27.13 -2.19
C ASP A 659 -6.77 28.51 -2.11
N PRO A 660 -6.49 29.17 -3.25
CA PRO A 660 -5.86 30.49 -3.26
C PRO A 660 -6.63 31.57 -2.49
N ALA A 661 -7.96 31.46 -2.39
CA ALA A 661 -8.83 32.38 -1.66
C ALA A 661 -8.94 32.04 -0.15
N GLY A 662 -8.37 30.92 0.29
CA GLY A 662 -8.41 30.48 1.69
C GLY A 662 -9.59 29.56 2.03
N ASN A 663 -10.37 29.11 1.05
CA ASN A 663 -11.45 28.16 1.30
C ASN A 663 -10.91 26.73 1.42
N PRO A 664 -11.38 25.93 2.39
CA PRO A 664 -10.94 24.55 2.52
C PRO A 664 -11.58 23.64 1.47
N LEU A 665 -10.73 22.82 0.83
CA LEU A 665 -11.09 21.87 -0.22
C LEU A 665 -11.33 20.45 0.32
N TYR A 666 -10.67 20.11 1.41
CA TYR A 666 -10.85 18.89 2.21
C TYR A 666 -10.09 19.07 3.53
N GLY A 667 -10.37 18.21 4.50
CA GLY A 667 -9.61 18.21 5.76
C GLY A 667 -9.54 16.87 6.46
N ARG A 668 -8.79 16.81 7.56
CA ARG A 668 -8.62 15.63 8.42
C ARG A 668 -8.53 16.07 9.88
N LEU A 669 -8.99 15.20 10.77
CA LEU A 669 -8.97 15.42 12.22
C LEU A 669 -8.35 14.23 12.95
N ARG A 670 -7.69 14.53 14.07
CA ARG A 670 -7.30 13.55 15.10
C ARG A 670 -7.11 14.28 16.43
N GLY A 671 -7.26 13.57 17.55
CA GLY A 671 -6.95 14.13 18.87
C GLY A 671 -7.98 15.12 19.41
N VAL A 672 -9.15 15.25 18.77
CA VAL A 672 -10.19 16.23 19.14
C VAL A 672 -11.53 15.56 19.39
N ALA A 673 -12.32 16.15 20.29
CA ALA A 673 -13.71 15.77 20.56
C ALA A 673 -14.73 16.59 19.72
N LYS A 674 -14.29 17.74 19.19
CA LYS A 674 -15.08 18.65 18.36
C LYS A 674 -14.17 19.52 17.49
N VAL A 675 -14.71 20.06 16.41
CA VAL A 675 -14.06 21.06 15.55
C VAL A 675 -15.07 22.13 15.13
N GLU A 676 -14.63 23.38 15.11
CA GLU A 676 -15.42 24.49 14.58
C GLU A 676 -15.12 24.63 13.08
N THR A 677 -16.14 24.43 12.25
CA THR A 677 -16.02 24.58 10.79
C THR A 677 -17.40 24.75 10.17
N SER A 678 -17.55 25.78 9.33
CA SER A 678 -18.80 26.06 8.61
C SER A 678 -18.82 25.52 7.17
N SER A 679 -17.64 25.20 6.64
CA SER A 679 -17.40 24.84 5.24
C SER A 679 -17.07 23.37 5.01
N LEU A 680 -16.64 22.64 6.05
CA LEU A 680 -16.37 21.22 6.00
C LEU A 680 -17.40 20.42 6.79
N VAL A 681 -17.65 19.18 6.37
CA VAL A 681 -18.56 18.23 7.01
C VAL A 681 -17.90 16.86 7.14
N LEU A 682 -18.39 16.06 8.08
CA LEU A 682 -18.14 14.62 8.13
C LEU A 682 -19.40 13.92 7.59
N PRO A 683 -19.39 13.41 6.34
CA PRO A 683 -20.57 12.80 5.72
C PRO A 683 -21.18 11.71 6.59
N GLY A 684 -22.50 11.73 6.76
CA GLY A 684 -23.23 10.77 7.58
C GLY A 684 -23.09 10.94 9.10
N TRP A 685 -22.35 11.94 9.59
CA TRP A 685 -22.17 12.14 11.03
C TRP A 685 -23.44 12.68 11.72
N PRO A 686 -23.90 12.10 12.84
CA PRO A 686 -25.16 12.47 13.47
C PRO A 686 -25.07 13.71 14.38
N ALA A 687 -23.86 14.20 14.67
CA ALA A 687 -23.57 15.21 15.67
C ALA A 687 -22.84 16.43 15.06
N CYS A 688 -23.60 17.27 14.36
CA CYS A 688 -23.11 18.50 13.73
C CYS A 688 -24.14 19.63 13.83
N ASP A 689 -23.71 20.88 13.71
CA ASP A 689 -24.58 22.05 13.65
C ASP A 689 -23.95 23.15 12.78
N GLU A 690 -24.45 24.39 12.88
CA GLU A 690 -23.90 25.52 12.14
C GLU A 690 -22.49 25.94 12.62
N LYS A 691 -22.11 25.57 13.85
CA LYS A 691 -20.80 25.88 14.44
C LYS A 691 -19.75 24.85 14.06
N GLY A 692 -20.15 23.58 13.91
CA GLY A 692 -19.25 22.54 13.40
C GLY A 692 -19.65 21.12 13.76
N ILE A 693 -18.65 20.29 14.06
CA ILE A 693 -18.79 18.86 14.29
C ILE A 693 -18.38 18.55 15.73
N TYR A 694 -19.15 17.72 16.45
CA TYR A 694 -18.85 17.35 17.83
C TYR A 694 -19.14 15.88 18.12
N GLY A 695 -18.80 15.43 19.32
CA GLY A 695 -18.92 14.02 19.73
C GLY A 695 -17.94 13.10 19.00
N LEU A 696 -16.80 13.62 18.56
CA LEU A 696 -15.72 12.85 17.95
C LEU A 696 -14.97 12.06 19.04
N ASN A 697 -14.44 10.90 18.69
CA ASN A 697 -13.52 10.16 19.55
C ASN A 697 -12.08 10.65 19.28
N PRO A 698 -11.39 11.26 20.26
CA PRO A 698 -10.04 11.78 20.06
C PRO A 698 -9.00 10.73 19.62
N GLN A 699 -9.27 9.44 19.84
CA GLN A 699 -8.37 8.34 19.46
C GLN A 699 -8.42 7.97 17.97
N ASN A 700 -9.45 8.44 17.26
CA ASN A 700 -9.73 8.10 15.88
C ASN A 700 -9.28 9.20 14.91
N SER A 701 -9.17 8.82 13.64
CA SER A 701 -8.94 9.75 12.52
C SER A 701 -10.25 9.95 11.77
N TYR A 702 -10.53 11.18 11.32
CA TYR A 702 -11.71 11.49 10.52
C TYR A 702 -11.32 12.25 9.26
N ALA A 703 -11.97 11.94 8.14
CA ALA A 703 -11.83 12.65 6.89
C ALA A 703 -13.00 13.61 6.67
N LEU A 704 -12.69 14.87 6.36
CA LEU A 704 -13.65 15.95 6.15
C LEU A 704 -13.77 16.30 4.68
N PHE A 705 -14.99 16.66 4.28
CA PHE A 705 -15.38 16.95 2.90
C PHE A 705 -16.04 18.33 2.80
N PRO A 706 -15.97 19.01 1.64
CA PRO A 706 -16.71 20.26 1.42
C PRO A 706 -18.21 20.10 1.65
N LYS A 707 -18.80 21.06 2.37
CA LYS A 707 -20.24 21.11 2.64
C LYS A 707 -21.02 21.32 1.33
N LYS A 708 -21.92 20.38 0.99
CA LYS A 708 -22.91 20.53 -0.10
C LYS A 708 -24.13 21.31 0.41
N ALA A 709 -24.86 22.01 -0.47
CA ALA A 709 -26.00 22.87 -0.11
C ALA A 709 -27.20 22.15 0.56
N GLN A 710 -27.23 20.82 0.53
CA GLN A 710 -28.23 19.98 1.20
C GLN A 710 -27.57 19.19 2.34
N SER A 711 -27.48 19.78 3.53
CA SER A 711 -27.15 19.02 4.74
C SER A 711 -28.43 18.58 5.44
N GLN A 712 -28.57 17.29 5.71
CA GLN A 712 -29.64 16.81 6.59
C GLN A 712 -29.47 17.40 8.00
N PRO A 713 -30.56 17.68 8.74
CA PRO A 713 -30.47 18.13 10.12
C PRO A 713 -29.81 17.04 10.98
N ALA A 714 -28.92 17.44 11.88
CA ALA A 714 -28.26 16.50 12.78
C ALA A 714 -29.27 15.81 13.70
N LEU A 715 -29.06 14.50 13.91
CA LEU A 715 -29.89 13.71 14.82
C LEU A 715 -29.67 14.10 16.28
N LEU A 716 -28.43 14.44 16.65
CA LEU A 716 -28.06 14.84 17.99
C LEU A 716 -28.04 16.36 18.12
N GLY A 717 -28.49 16.85 19.28
CA GLY A 717 -28.07 18.15 19.79
C GLY A 717 -26.68 18.07 20.46
N THR A 718 -26.32 19.08 21.24
CA THR A 718 -25.00 19.18 21.90
C THR A 718 -24.64 17.95 22.75
N LEU A 719 -23.37 17.55 22.72
CA LEU A 719 -22.82 16.45 23.51
C LEU A 719 -21.64 16.94 24.37
N PRO A 720 -21.46 16.51 25.63
CA PRO A 720 -20.28 16.86 26.42
C PRO A 720 -19.02 16.19 25.85
N ASP A 721 -17.85 16.83 26.03
CA ASP A 721 -16.56 16.34 25.51
C ASP A 721 -16.15 14.96 26.08
N SER A 722 -16.77 14.49 27.17
CA SER A 722 -16.57 13.16 27.77
C SER A 722 -17.33 12.03 27.07
N ALA A 723 -18.27 12.36 26.17
CA ALA A 723 -19.05 11.42 25.40
C ALA A 723 -18.77 11.59 23.90
N TYR A 724 -18.83 10.49 23.16
CA TYR A 724 -18.58 10.50 21.72
C TYR A 724 -19.50 9.51 21.01
N VAL A 725 -19.75 9.73 19.72
CA VAL A 725 -20.46 8.78 18.87
C VAL A 725 -19.51 7.62 18.60
N ARG A 726 -19.90 6.43 19.05
CA ARG A 726 -19.17 5.18 18.84
C ARG A 726 -19.64 4.44 17.59
N PHE A 727 -20.94 4.43 17.35
CA PHE A 727 -21.54 3.87 16.13
C PHE A 727 -22.74 4.72 15.70
N TYR A 728 -22.87 4.95 14.41
CA TYR A 728 -24.06 5.53 13.82
C TYR A 728 -24.26 5.06 12.39
N TYR A 729 -25.47 4.59 12.10
CA TYR A 729 -25.93 4.32 10.75
C TYR A 729 -27.47 4.34 10.72
N GLU A 730 -28.03 4.66 9.56
CA GLU A 730 -29.47 4.78 9.39
C GLU A 730 -29.98 4.17 8.08
N THR A 731 -31.25 3.81 8.10
CA THR A 731 -32.03 3.24 7.01
C THR A 731 -33.37 3.98 6.96
N PRO A 732 -34.18 3.81 5.90
CA PRO A 732 -35.55 4.35 5.88
C PRO A 732 -36.43 3.91 7.06
N ASP A 733 -36.17 2.72 7.62
CA ASP A 733 -37.00 2.11 8.66
C ASP A 733 -36.41 2.16 10.07
N PHE A 734 -35.10 2.38 10.22
CA PHE A 734 -34.49 2.51 11.55
C PHE A 734 -33.21 3.34 11.53
N ALA A 735 -32.79 3.84 12.70
CA ALA A 735 -31.46 4.40 12.93
C ALA A 735 -30.87 3.81 14.22
N TYR A 736 -29.60 3.45 14.18
CA TYR A 736 -28.84 2.98 15.34
C TYR A 736 -27.81 4.04 15.73
N LEU A 737 -27.76 4.36 17.02
CA LEU A 737 -26.78 5.25 17.60
C LEU A 737 -26.24 4.63 18.88
N GLU A 738 -24.92 4.54 19.01
CA GLU A 738 -24.23 4.21 20.26
C GLU A 738 -23.33 5.37 20.66
N LEU A 739 -23.49 5.86 21.88
CA LEU A 739 -22.56 6.80 22.49
C LEU A 739 -21.58 6.05 23.39
N GLY A 740 -20.29 6.31 23.23
CA GLY A 740 -19.22 5.85 24.10
C GLY A 740 -18.74 6.95 25.06
N GLY A 741 -17.89 6.57 26.01
CA GLY A 741 -17.35 7.47 27.04
C GLY A 741 -17.46 6.86 28.43
N LYS A 742 -17.46 7.71 29.47
CA LYS A 742 -17.60 7.30 30.87
C LYS A 742 -18.66 8.14 31.59
N GLY A 743 -19.45 7.49 32.45
CA GLY A 743 -20.48 8.12 33.30
C GLY A 743 -21.82 8.31 32.60
N THR A 744 -22.70 9.09 33.25
CA THR A 744 -24.02 9.45 32.75
C THR A 744 -23.93 10.58 31.72
N VAL A 745 -24.70 10.48 30.64
CA VAL A 745 -24.88 11.55 29.66
C VAL A 745 -26.35 11.90 29.51
N THR A 746 -26.64 13.19 29.28
CA THR A 746 -27.95 13.66 28.84
C THR A 746 -27.83 14.19 27.42
N VAL A 747 -28.67 13.67 26.52
CA VAL A 747 -28.71 14.07 25.11
C VAL A 747 -30.13 14.44 24.69
N LYS A 748 -30.22 15.33 23.71
CA LYS A 748 -31.48 15.68 23.04
C LYS A 748 -31.43 15.17 21.60
N LEU A 749 -32.44 14.43 21.19
CA LEU A 749 -32.60 13.94 19.82
C LEU A 749 -33.53 14.82 19.00
N ASN A 750 -33.15 15.07 17.75
CA ASN A 750 -34.04 15.62 16.72
C ASN A 750 -34.73 14.45 16.01
N LEU A 751 -35.83 13.98 16.57
CA LEU A 751 -36.51 12.76 16.12
C LEU A 751 -37.05 12.91 14.68
N PRO A 752 -36.60 12.08 13.73
CA PRO A 752 -37.17 12.07 12.38
C PRO A 752 -38.64 11.65 12.44
N SER A 753 -39.53 12.37 11.75
CA SER A 753 -40.97 12.06 11.72
C SER A 753 -41.29 10.64 11.21
N ARG A 754 -40.37 10.04 10.44
CA ARG A 754 -40.46 8.67 9.92
C ARG A 754 -40.21 7.57 10.96
N LEU A 755 -39.50 7.88 12.05
CA LEU A 755 -39.13 6.91 13.11
C LEU A 755 -39.97 7.19 14.35
N LYS A 756 -40.94 6.31 14.63
CA LYS A 756 -42.00 6.51 15.62
C LYS A 756 -41.71 5.86 16.97
N GLN A 757 -40.84 4.86 16.99
CA GLN A 757 -40.47 4.10 18.18
C GLN A 757 -39.04 4.42 18.57
N LEU A 758 -38.80 4.54 19.87
CA LEU A 758 -37.50 4.83 20.45
C LEU A 758 -37.22 3.82 21.56
N THR A 759 -36.08 3.15 21.47
CA THR A 759 -35.56 2.23 22.47
C THR A 759 -34.21 2.74 22.96
N VAL A 760 -34.03 2.81 24.28
CA VAL A 760 -32.80 3.22 24.93
C VAL A 760 -32.35 2.11 25.87
N ASN A 761 -31.14 1.57 25.67
CA ASN A 761 -30.58 0.47 26.48
C ASN A 761 -31.61 -0.65 26.74
N ASP A 762 -32.15 -1.23 25.66
CA ASP A 762 -33.12 -2.33 25.68
C ASP A 762 -34.52 -1.98 26.23
N ARG A 763 -34.84 -0.70 26.48
CA ARG A 763 -36.13 -0.28 27.03
C ARG A 763 -36.84 0.74 26.14
N PRO A 764 -38.16 0.62 25.90
CA PRO A 764 -38.94 1.65 25.23
C PRO A 764 -38.83 2.98 25.98
N HIS A 765 -38.68 4.08 25.25
CA HIS A 765 -38.56 5.43 25.80
C HIS A 765 -39.46 6.40 25.03
N SER A 766 -39.96 7.42 25.71
CA SER A 766 -40.79 8.47 25.12
C SER A 766 -40.12 9.84 25.26
N GLY A 767 -40.28 10.68 24.23
CA GLY A 767 -39.69 12.02 24.19
C GLY A 767 -38.28 12.07 23.60
N SER A 768 -37.78 13.29 23.39
CA SER A 768 -36.47 13.55 22.75
C SER A 768 -35.31 13.69 23.73
N GLY A 769 -35.58 13.93 25.02
CA GLY A 769 -34.56 14.02 26.07
C GLY A 769 -34.25 12.63 26.63
N ILE A 770 -33.00 12.22 26.55
CA ILE A 770 -32.53 10.91 27.02
C ILE A 770 -31.41 11.13 28.02
N SER A 771 -31.49 10.48 29.17
CA SER A 771 -30.38 10.41 30.14
C SER A 771 -30.07 8.96 30.46
N GLY A 772 -28.79 8.60 30.48
CA GLY A 772 -28.37 7.24 30.82
C GLY A 772 -26.86 7.07 30.90
N GLU A 773 -26.44 5.94 31.44
CA GLU A 773 -25.02 5.54 31.53
C GLU A 773 -24.45 5.18 30.16
N LEU A 774 -23.19 5.56 29.93
CA LEU A 774 -22.40 5.15 28.77
C LEU A 774 -21.86 3.71 28.96
N PRO A 775 -21.84 2.86 27.91
CA PRO A 775 -22.30 3.14 26.56
C PRO A 775 -23.83 3.22 26.47
N LEU A 776 -24.32 4.31 25.86
CA LEU A 776 -25.75 4.56 25.71
C LEU A 776 -26.17 4.14 24.30
N ARG A 777 -27.03 3.11 24.20
CA ARG A 777 -27.50 2.55 22.93
C ARG A 777 -28.91 3.01 22.64
N ILE A 778 -29.12 3.54 21.44
CA ILE A 778 -30.35 4.15 21.01
C ILE A 778 -30.75 3.52 19.66
N VAL A 779 -31.97 3.00 19.60
CA VAL A 779 -32.58 2.49 18.37
C VAL A 779 -33.85 3.31 18.10
N LEU A 780 -33.88 3.95 16.95
CA LEU A 780 -35.07 4.61 16.42
C LEU A 780 -35.66 3.71 15.33
N SER A 781 -36.97 3.47 15.33
CA SER A 781 -37.62 2.54 14.40
C SER A 781 -38.94 3.09 13.87
N SER A 782 -39.27 2.76 12.62
CA SER A 782 -40.58 3.01 12.01
C SER A 782 -41.67 2.11 12.62
N GLY A 783 -41.27 1.09 13.41
CA GLY A 783 -42.15 0.06 13.94
C GLY A 783 -42.54 -0.99 12.90
N LYS A 784 -41.82 -1.05 11.78
CA LYS A 784 -41.97 -2.08 10.75
C LYS A 784 -40.84 -3.11 10.87
N ALA A 785 -41.19 -4.37 10.62
CA ALA A 785 -40.18 -5.39 10.40
C ALA A 785 -39.40 -5.09 9.12
N THR A 786 -38.07 -5.28 9.14
CA THR A 786 -37.24 -5.14 7.93
C THR A 786 -36.73 -6.49 7.47
N LYS A 787 -36.47 -6.61 6.16
CA LYS A 787 -35.85 -7.82 5.61
C LYS A 787 -34.34 -7.79 5.88
N PRO A 788 -33.73 -8.93 6.20
CA PRO A 788 -32.28 -9.08 6.35
C PRO A 788 -31.59 -9.30 4.99
N ASP A 789 -31.92 -8.49 3.99
CA ASP A 789 -31.45 -8.63 2.60
C ASP A 789 -30.29 -7.68 2.25
N THR A 790 -29.83 -6.90 3.22
CA THR A 790 -28.79 -5.89 3.04
C THR A 790 -27.57 -6.17 3.94
N VAL A 791 -26.37 -6.12 3.37
CA VAL A 791 -25.08 -6.12 4.08
C VAL A 791 -24.53 -4.71 4.14
N ARG A 792 -24.25 -4.21 5.34
CA ARG A 792 -23.63 -2.90 5.56
C ARG A 792 -22.15 -3.06 5.83
N LYS A 793 -21.35 -2.10 5.37
CA LYS A 793 -19.93 -2.01 5.68
C LYS A 793 -19.78 -1.02 6.83
N ILE A 794 -19.40 -1.50 8.01
CA ILE A 794 -19.24 -0.67 9.19
C ILE A 794 -17.75 -0.45 9.43
N ASN A 795 -17.35 0.80 9.45
CA ASN A 795 -16.02 1.21 9.86
C ASN A 795 -15.93 1.16 11.39
N LEU A 796 -15.21 0.18 11.93
CA LEU A 796 -15.10 0.01 13.39
C LEU A 796 -14.31 1.13 14.07
N ALA A 797 -13.49 1.89 13.33
CA ALA A 797 -12.78 3.04 13.87
C ALA A 797 -13.74 4.23 13.98
N SER A 798 -14.28 4.73 12.86
CA SER A 798 -15.14 5.91 12.87
C SER A 798 -16.53 5.65 13.45
N GLY A 799 -17.00 4.40 13.42
CA GLY A 799 -18.35 4.00 13.81
C GLY A 799 -19.40 4.18 12.72
N LEU A 800 -19.00 4.60 11.53
CA LEU A 800 -19.91 4.93 10.43
C LEU A 800 -20.10 3.79 9.44
N GLU A 801 -21.20 3.85 8.68
CA GLU A 801 -21.39 3.04 7.49
C GLU A 801 -20.57 3.61 6.32
N ASP A 802 -19.73 2.77 5.72
CA ASP A 802 -18.94 3.08 4.52
C ASP A 802 -19.78 2.74 3.27
N GLY A 803 -20.53 3.73 2.78
CA GLY A 803 -21.32 3.67 1.56
C GLY A 803 -22.74 3.15 1.77
N PRO A 804 -23.53 2.99 0.70
CA PRO A 804 -24.86 2.39 0.82
C PRO A 804 -24.75 0.89 1.10
N GLY A 805 -25.68 0.36 1.90
CA GLY A 805 -25.84 -1.07 2.09
C GLY A 805 -26.02 -1.83 0.77
N GLU A 806 -25.37 -2.99 0.68
CA GLU A 806 -25.35 -3.85 -0.51
C GLU A 806 -26.37 -4.98 -0.38
N GLU A 807 -26.92 -5.49 -1.49
CA GLU A 807 -27.71 -6.72 -1.45
C GLU A 807 -26.89 -7.90 -0.91
N LEU A 808 -27.58 -8.89 -0.32
CA LEU A 808 -26.94 -10.13 0.14
C LEU A 808 -26.02 -10.72 -0.95
N PRO A 809 -24.80 -11.16 -0.57
CA PRO A 809 -23.82 -11.68 -1.52
C PRO A 809 -24.38 -12.81 -2.38
N LYS A 810 -24.15 -12.73 -3.70
CA LYS A 810 -24.50 -13.81 -4.65
C LYS A 810 -23.74 -15.09 -4.34
N LEU A 811 -22.56 -14.98 -3.73
CA LEU A 811 -21.77 -16.11 -3.27
C LEU A 811 -22.46 -16.75 -2.05
N ARG A 812 -23.10 -17.89 -2.32
CA ARG A 812 -23.84 -18.68 -1.34
C ARG A 812 -23.51 -20.15 -1.50
N ARG A 813 -23.68 -20.90 -0.42
CA ARG A 813 -23.59 -22.36 -0.43
C ARG A 813 -24.74 -22.97 0.35
N THR A 814 -25.13 -24.17 -0.06
CA THR A 814 -26.16 -24.93 0.65
C THR A 814 -25.49 -25.97 1.52
N VAL A 815 -25.78 -25.95 2.83
CA VAL A 815 -25.27 -26.92 3.80
C VAL A 815 -26.47 -27.51 4.52
N GLY A 816 -26.77 -28.78 4.25
CA GLY A 816 -27.88 -29.46 4.90
C GLY A 816 -29.23 -28.79 4.66
N GLY A 817 -29.49 -28.34 3.43
CA GLY A 817 -30.72 -27.63 3.06
C GLY A 817 -30.79 -26.15 3.46
N GLU A 818 -29.89 -25.67 4.32
CA GLU A 818 -29.79 -24.26 4.71
C GLU A 818 -28.89 -23.48 3.72
N THR A 819 -29.23 -22.23 3.41
CA THR A 819 -28.41 -21.35 2.56
C THR A 819 -27.53 -20.45 3.40
N LEU A 820 -26.21 -20.63 3.30
CA LEU A 820 -25.22 -19.78 3.95
C LEU A 820 -24.65 -18.79 2.93
N TYR A 821 -24.60 -17.53 3.34
CA TYR A 821 -24.05 -16.41 2.58
C TYR A 821 -22.60 -16.16 3.04
N HIS A 822 -21.74 -15.81 2.08
CA HIS A 822 -20.37 -15.43 2.39
C HIS A 822 -20.31 -14.01 2.93
N ILE A 823 -20.00 -13.84 4.21
CA ILE A 823 -19.96 -12.54 4.90
C ILE A 823 -18.52 -12.26 5.31
N SER A 824 -17.62 -12.18 4.33
CA SER A 824 -16.23 -11.77 4.53
C SER A 824 -15.75 -11.00 3.31
N HIS A 825 -15.21 -9.80 3.53
CA HIS A 825 -14.33 -9.01 2.64
C HIS A 825 -14.25 -7.59 3.19
N TYR A 826 -13.06 -7.07 3.55
CA TYR A 826 -12.77 -5.65 3.90
C TYR A 826 -13.76 -4.94 4.87
N HIS A 827 -13.26 -4.36 5.96
CA HIS A 827 -14.06 -3.75 7.03
C HIS A 827 -14.94 -4.77 7.77
N ALA A 828 -15.60 -4.32 8.86
CA ALA A 828 -16.62 -5.14 9.49
C ALA A 828 -17.89 -5.08 8.64
N LYS A 829 -18.56 -6.21 8.50
CA LYS A 829 -19.84 -6.32 7.80
C LYS A 829 -20.96 -6.58 8.79
N SER A 830 -22.11 -5.96 8.60
CA SER A 830 -23.30 -6.25 9.38
C SER A 830 -24.49 -6.61 8.50
N ILE A 831 -25.30 -7.55 8.97
CA ILE A 831 -26.66 -7.79 8.49
C ILE A 831 -27.58 -7.34 9.62
N ASP A 832 -28.32 -6.27 9.36
CA ASP A 832 -29.19 -5.60 10.32
C ASP A 832 -30.65 -5.81 9.92
N PHE A 833 -31.49 -6.20 10.87
CA PHE A 833 -32.91 -6.40 10.60
C PHE A 833 -33.73 -6.16 11.86
N MET A 834 -34.81 -5.41 11.67
CA MET A 834 -35.78 -5.07 12.70
C MET A 834 -36.80 -6.20 12.81
N LEU A 835 -36.90 -6.84 13.98
CA LEU A 835 -37.80 -7.96 14.22
C LEU A 835 -38.89 -7.60 15.24
N PRO A 836 -40.17 -7.91 14.96
CA PRO A 836 -41.19 -7.94 15.98
C PRO A 836 -41.01 -9.20 16.84
N VAL A 837 -40.80 -9.01 18.14
CA VAL A 837 -40.81 -10.11 19.11
C VAL A 837 -42.22 -10.18 19.68
N GLU A 838 -43.01 -11.14 19.24
CA GLU A 838 -44.43 -11.22 19.58
C GLU A 838 -44.65 -11.96 20.91
N ASN A 839 -43.83 -12.97 21.18
CA ASN A 839 -44.07 -13.94 22.25
C ASN A 839 -42.85 -14.13 23.14
N LYS A 840 -43.10 -14.57 24.39
CA LYS A 840 -42.04 -14.86 25.37
C LYS A 840 -41.17 -16.06 24.99
N ASP A 841 -41.60 -16.87 24.02
CA ASP A 841 -40.86 -18.02 23.51
C ASP A 841 -40.13 -17.72 22.18
N ASP A 842 -40.12 -16.47 21.71
CA ASP A 842 -39.37 -16.10 20.51
C ASP A 842 -37.86 -16.10 20.78
N ALA A 843 -37.10 -16.65 19.83
CA ALA A 843 -35.65 -16.67 19.83
C ALA A 843 -35.14 -16.45 18.40
N VAL A 844 -33.89 -15.98 18.25
CA VAL A 844 -33.24 -15.90 16.94
C VAL A 844 -32.27 -17.06 16.76
N GLU A 845 -32.35 -17.70 15.60
CA GLU A 845 -31.45 -18.79 15.20
C GLU A 845 -30.57 -18.35 14.03
N ILE A 846 -29.27 -18.71 14.12
CA ILE A 846 -28.28 -18.56 13.05
C ILE A 846 -27.46 -19.84 12.91
N LEU A 847 -27.11 -20.18 11.68
CA LEU A 847 -26.03 -21.13 11.41
C LEU A 847 -24.83 -20.38 10.84
N PHE A 848 -23.64 -20.66 11.34
CA PHE A 848 -22.42 -20.03 10.86
C PHE A 848 -21.24 -20.99 10.85
N GLN A 849 -20.27 -20.72 9.99
CA GLN A 849 -19.07 -21.54 9.82
C GLN A 849 -17.96 -20.71 9.20
N ASN A 850 -16.74 -20.79 9.74
CA ASN A 850 -15.54 -20.37 9.03
C ASN A 850 -15.03 -21.54 8.18
N THR A 851 -14.68 -21.34 6.91
CA THR A 851 -14.09 -22.41 6.07
C THR A 851 -12.63 -22.20 5.74
N GLN A 852 -11.98 -21.27 6.44
CA GLN A 852 -10.56 -20.99 6.29
C GLN A 852 -9.72 -22.19 6.71
N SER A 853 -8.84 -22.63 5.81
CA SER A 853 -7.97 -23.78 6.03
C SER A 853 -6.48 -23.42 6.04
N GLN A 854 -6.11 -22.26 5.49
CA GLN A 854 -4.72 -21.80 5.39
C GLN A 854 -4.67 -20.27 5.29
N TYR A 855 -3.66 -19.67 5.95
CA TYR A 855 -3.40 -18.22 6.03
C TYR A 855 -4.49 -17.42 6.77
N GLY A 856 -4.16 -16.21 7.25
CA GLY A 856 -5.08 -15.30 7.93
C GLY A 856 -5.10 -15.30 9.46
N ASN A 857 -5.79 -14.32 10.03
CA ASN A 857 -5.92 -14.09 11.47
C ASN A 857 -7.33 -14.42 12.02
N GLY A 858 -8.24 -14.88 11.16
CA GLY A 858 -9.57 -15.36 11.47
C GLY A 858 -10.56 -14.23 11.79
N SER A 859 -11.82 -14.48 11.48
CA SER A 859 -12.93 -13.54 11.73
C SER A 859 -13.47 -13.63 13.16
N ILE A 860 -14.07 -12.53 13.64
CA ILE A 860 -14.96 -12.51 14.81
C ILE A 860 -16.39 -12.40 14.31
N ILE A 861 -17.24 -13.35 14.68
CA ILE A 861 -18.69 -13.27 14.44
C ILE A 861 -19.39 -12.85 15.74
N SER A 862 -20.20 -11.81 15.67
CA SER A 862 -20.95 -11.28 16.81
C SER A 862 -22.43 -11.19 16.49
N LEU A 863 -23.28 -11.55 17.45
CA LEU A 863 -24.71 -11.28 17.41
C LEU A 863 -25.03 -10.17 18.41
N LEU A 864 -25.65 -9.10 17.93
CA LEU A 864 -26.07 -7.97 18.74
C LEU A 864 -27.59 -7.83 18.70
N VAL A 865 -28.19 -7.44 19.83
CA VAL A 865 -29.61 -7.07 19.94
C VAL A 865 -29.66 -5.66 20.50
N ASN A 866 -30.28 -4.72 19.78
CA ASN A 866 -30.24 -3.28 20.04
C ASN A 866 -28.81 -2.77 20.30
N GLY A 867 -27.83 -3.35 19.60
CA GLY A 867 -26.41 -3.02 19.76
C GLY A 867 -25.71 -3.60 20.98
N ARG A 868 -26.43 -4.30 21.87
CA ARG A 868 -25.83 -5.07 22.96
C ARG A 868 -25.34 -6.40 22.41
N GLU A 869 -24.06 -6.71 22.64
CA GLU A 869 -23.50 -8.01 22.24
C GLU A 869 -24.06 -9.13 23.12
N PHE A 870 -24.74 -10.08 22.51
CA PHE A 870 -25.26 -11.30 23.15
C PHE A 870 -24.26 -12.46 23.00
N TYR A 871 -23.55 -12.48 21.88
CA TYR A 871 -22.58 -13.52 21.57
C TYR A 871 -21.48 -12.99 20.68
N SER A 872 -20.27 -13.49 20.90
CA SER A 872 -19.12 -13.23 20.07
C SER A 872 -18.23 -14.47 20.06
N LEU A 873 -17.72 -14.83 18.89
CA LEU A 873 -16.77 -15.91 18.71
C LEU A 873 -15.65 -15.46 17.81
N ASP A 874 -14.42 -15.53 18.33
CA ASP A 874 -13.22 -15.48 17.51
C ASP A 874 -13.02 -16.86 16.87
N CYS A 875 -13.13 -16.92 15.54
CA CYS A 875 -12.97 -18.15 14.77
C CYS A 875 -11.52 -18.61 14.63
N ARG A 876 -10.57 -17.99 15.34
CA ARG A 876 -9.17 -18.44 15.48
C ARG A 876 -8.93 -19.06 16.86
N ALA A 877 -8.55 -20.33 16.89
CA ALA A 877 -8.10 -20.98 18.13
C ALA A 877 -6.64 -20.61 18.45
N PRO A 878 -6.27 -20.43 19.73
CA PRO A 878 -4.88 -20.27 20.14
C PRO A 878 -4.07 -21.50 19.72
N ALA A 879 -2.96 -21.29 19.02
CA ALA A 879 -2.05 -22.38 18.72
C ALA A 879 -1.34 -22.86 20.00
N PRO A 880 -1.15 -24.18 20.19
CA PRO A 880 -0.10 -24.67 21.09
C PRO A 880 1.26 -24.09 20.65
N LYS A 881 2.15 -23.78 21.60
CA LYS A 881 3.50 -23.25 21.31
C LYS A 881 4.19 -24.06 20.19
N GLY A 882 4.60 -23.36 19.13
CA GLY A 882 5.35 -23.96 18.01
C GLY A 882 4.51 -24.56 16.88
N LYS A 883 3.18 -24.44 16.90
CA LYS A 883 2.29 -24.86 15.80
C LYS A 883 1.57 -23.65 15.17
N PRO A 884 1.10 -23.76 13.90
CA PRO A 884 0.22 -22.76 13.32
C PRO A 884 -1.09 -22.64 14.11
N SER A 885 -1.70 -21.45 14.11
CA SER A 885 -3.06 -21.26 14.62
C SER A 885 -4.04 -22.16 13.85
N VAL A 886 -4.98 -22.76 14.57
CA VAL A 886 -6.03 -23.59 13.97
C VAL A 886 -7.30 -22.75 13.89
N PHE A 887 -7.99 -22.78 12.75
CA PHE A 887 -9.27 -22.09 12.58
C PHE A 887 -10.42 -22.97 13.08
N ASP A 888 -11.42 -22.37 13.73
CA ASP A 888 -12.66 -23.08 14.06
C ASP A 888 -13.51 -23.24 12.80
N THR A 889 -13.36 -24.38 12.13
CA THR A 889 -14.07 -24.67 10.88
C THR A 889 -15.40 -25.37 11.08
N LYS A 890 -15.89 -25.47 12.31
CA LYS A 890 -17.11 -26.21 12.63
C LYS A 890 -18.34 -25.43 12.17
N LEU A 891 -19.33 -26.15 11.64
CA LEU A 891 -20.66 -25.59 11.47
C LEU A 891 -21.32 -25.50 12.84
N ARG A 892 -21.73 -24.30 13.22
CA ARG A 892 -22.38 -24.03 14.50
C ARG A 892 -23.80 -23.55 14.28
N ARG A 893 -24.70 -23.97 15.16
CA ARG A 893 -26.06 -23.42 15.28
C ARG A 893 -26.15 -22.68 16.59
N GLY A 894 -26.43 -21.38 16.51
CA GLY A 894 -26.72 -20.55 17.66
C GLY A 894 -28.21 -20.29 17.77
N ARG A 895 -28.77 -20.44 18.99
CA ARG A 895 -30.10 -19.94 19.37
C ARG A 895 -29.96 -18.96 20.49
N PHE A 896 -30.58 -17.79 20.34
CA PHE A 896 -30.42 -16.67 21.26
C PHE A 896 -31.80 -16.16 21.70
N PRO A 897 -32.05 -16.08 23.02
CA PRO A 897 -33.37 -15.76 23.54
C PRO A 897 -33.76 -14.31 23.28
N LEU A 898 -34.98 -14.10 22.77
CA LEU A 898 -35.56 -12.77 22.59
C LEU A 898 -36.79 -12.53 23.47
N GLY A 899 -37.25 -13.52 24.24
CA GLY A 899 -38.51 -13.47 25.00
C GLY A 899 -38.63 -12.33 26.02
N GLN A 900 -37.50 -11.79 26.50
CA GLN A 900 -37.50 -10.59 27.36
C GLN A 900 -37.99 -9.32 26.63
N TYR A 901 -37.97 -9.34 25.30
CA TYR A 901 -38.42 -8.26 24.43
C TYR A 901 -39.84 -8.46 23.88
N ALA A 902 -40.59 -9.44 24.38
CA ALA A 902 -41.95 -9.71 23.92
C ALA A 902 -42.82 -8.43 23.92
N GLY A 903 -43.49 -8.18 22.80
CA GLY A 903 -44.25 -6.97 22.51
C GLY A 903 -43.44 -5.81 21.90
N GLN A 904 -42.15 -5.99 21.60
CA GLN A 904 -41.26 -4.92 21.11
C GLN A 904 -40.70 -5.24 19.71
N HIS A 905 -40.27 -4.19 19.00
CA HIS A 905 -39.38 -4.34 17.86
C HIS A 905 -37.93 -4.22 18.33
N VAL A 906 -37.09 -5.18 17.94
CA VAL A 906 -35.67 -5.18 18.28
C VAL A 906 -34.82 -5.18 17.02
N LEU A 907 -33.73 -4.42 17.05
CA LEU A 907 -32.71 -4.46 16.02
C LEU A 907 -31.81 -5.66 16.30
N VAL A 908 -31.83 -6.66 15.44
CA VAL A 908 -30.86 -7.76 15.51
C VAL A 908 -29.79 -7.54 14.45
N THR A 909 -28.54 -7.61 14.86
CA THR A 909 -27.38 -7.40 14.01
C THR A 909 -26.48 -8.63 14.06
N LEU A 910 -26.25 -9.25 12.91
CA LEU A 910 -25.16 -10.19 12.74
C LEU A 910 -23.95 -9.44 12.19
N ARG A 911 -22.89 -9.31 12.98
CA ARG A 911 -21.65 -8.61 12.59
C ARG A 911 -20.52 -9.61 12.37
N VAL A 912 -19.75 -9.41 11.32
CA VAL A 912 -18.48 -10.12 11.07
C VAL A 912 -17.36 -9.10 11.00
N ASP A 913 -16.41 -9.19 11.92
CA ASP A 913 -15.17 -8.42 11.94
C ASP A 913 -14.02 -9.29 11.42
N ASN A 914 -13.37 -8.85 10.34
CA ASN A 914 -12.26 -9.56 9.70
C ASN A 914 -10.89 -9.10 10.23
N LYS A 915 -10.84 -8.40 11.38
CA LYS A 915 -9.61 -7.95 12.06
C LYS A 915 -8.62 -7.22 11.14
N ASN A 916 -9.16 -6.45 10.19
CA ASN A 916 -8.42 -5.72 9.16
C ASN A 916 -7.56 -6.60 8.21
N GLU A 917 -7.82 -7.90 8.10
CA GLU A 917 -7.19 -8.78 7.11
C GLU A 917 -8.13 -9.02 5.92
N ASN A 918 -7.59 -8.96 4.70
CA ASN A 918 -8.38 -8.75 3.48
C ASN A 918 -8.59 -10.00 2.61
N ASN A 919 -7.71 -11.01 2.69
CA ASN A 919 -7.61 -12.02 1.64
C ASN A 919 -7.77 -13.47 2.10
N ALA A 920 -7.91 -13.74 3.41
CA ALA A 920 -7.85 -15.12 3.92
C ALA A 920 -9.09 -15.56 4.71
N ASP A 921 -9.88 -14.64 5.27
CA ASP A 921 -11.00 -15.01 6.14
C ASP A 921 -12.22 -15.46 5.32
N MET A 922 -12.77 -16.63 5.63
CA MET A 922 -13.85 -17.27 4.86
C MET A 922 -15.06 -17.54 5.76
N GLN A 923 -15.70 -16.46 6.24
CA GLN A 923 -16.85 -16.55 7.14
C GLN A 923 -18.16 -16.71 6.37
N TRP A 924 -18.96 -17.69 6.78
CA TRP A 924 -20.28 -17.97 6.25
C TRP A 924 -21.33 -17.90 7.35
N SER A 925 -22.53 -17.41 7.02
CA SER A 925 -23.69 -17.47 7.91
C SER A 925 -25.00 -17.58 7.14
N THR A 926 -26.00 -18.21 7.73
CA THR A 926 -27.38 -17.99 7.33
C THR A 926 -27.79 -16.58 7.72
N VAL A 927 -28.84 -16.12 7.06
CA VAL A 927 -29.62 -15.00 7.55
C VAL A 927 -30.28 -15.40 8.88
N PRO A 928 -30.31 -14.53 9.90
CA PRO A 928 -30.94 -14.90 11.16
C PRO A 928 -32.45 -15.04 11.01
N ARG A 929 -33.02 -16.07 11.65
CA ARG A 929 -34.45 -16.37 11.59
C ARG A 929 -35.08 -16.39 12.97
N LEU A 930 -36.32 -15.93 13.07
CA LEU A 930 -37.12 -16.07 14.28
C LEU A 930 -37.60 -17.52 14.40
N VAL A 931 -37.40 -18.12 15.56
CA VAL A 931 -37.83 -19.48 15.92
C VAL A 931 -38.52 -19.47 17.28
N LYS A 932 -39.26 -20.54 17.58
CA LYS A 932 -39.82 -20.78 18.91
C LYS A 932 -38.85 -21.59 19.75
N ASP A 933 -38.49 -21.07 20.91
CA ASP A 933 -37.68 -21.74 21.93
C ASP A 933 -38.24 -21.44 23.33
N PRO A 934 -39.10 -22.32 23.88
CA PRO A 934 -39.64 -22.17 25.23
C PRO A 934 -38.57 -22.14 26.33
N ALA A 935 -37.37 -22.69 26.08
CA ALA A 935 -36.32 -22.73 27.08
C ALA A 935 -35.69 -21.35 27.32
N GLN A 936 -35.74 -20.46 26.31
CA GLN A 936 -35.18 -19.11 26.36
C GLN A 936 -33.75 -19.06 26.93
N LYS A 937 -32.93 -20.04 26.54
CA LYS A 937 -31.53 -20.14 26.91
C LYS A 937 -30.67 -19.95 25.68
N GLN A 938 -29.59 -19.19 25.83
CA GLN A 938 -28.58 -19.10 24.79
C GLN A 938 -27.87 -20.44 24.63
N THR A 939 -27.89 -20.99 23.42
CA THR A 939 -27.18 -22.23 23.07
C THR A 939 -26.38 -22.06 21.80
N VAL A 940 -25.13 -22.49 21.80
CA VAL A 940 -24.32 -22.60 20.57
C VAL A 940 -23.73 -23.99 20.52
N GLU A 941 -24.17 -24.78 19.55
CA GLU A 941 -23.79 -26.17 19.39
C GLU A 941 -23.14 -26.42 18.03
N GLU A 942 -22.24 -27.40 17.99
CA GLU A 942 -21.72 -27.94 16.74
C GLU A 942 -22.79 -28.80 16.06
N VAL A 943 -23.00 -28.59 14.77
CA VAL A 943 -24.00 -29.30 13.99
C VAL A 943 -23.34 -30.09 12.88
N ASP A 944 -23.67 -31.38 12.82
CA ASP A 944 -23.34 -32.25 11.70
C ASP A 944 -24.20 -31.86 10.49
N PRO A 945 -23.60 -31.41 9.36
CA PRO A 945 -24.32 -31.07 8.14
C PRO A 945 -25.27 -32.17 7.65
N ALA A 946 -24.95 -33.44 7.89
CA ALA A 946 -25.75 -34.58 7.47
C ALA A 946 -27.07 -34.74 8.27
N LYS A 947 -27.17 -34.10 9.44
CA LYS A 947 -28.35 -34.18 10.33
C LYS A 947 -29.32 -33.00 10.14
N LEU A 948 -28.99 -32.05 9.29
CA LEU A 948 -29.89 -30.96 8.94
C LEU A 948 -30.98 -31.46 7.97
N PRO A 949 -32.23 -30.98 8.10
CA PRO A 949 -33.33 -31.41 7.25
C PRO A 949 -33.01 -31.10 5.78
N ALA A 950 -33.12 -32.11 4.91
CA ALA A 950 -32.93 -31.92 3.47
C ALA A 950 -33.87 -30.82 2.97
N ALA A 951 -33.35 -29.90 2.16
CA ALA A 951 -34.18 -28.84 1.58
C ALA A 951 -35.40 -29.46 0.89
N PRO A 952 -36.61 -28.91 1.10
CA PRO A 952 -37.74 -29.29 0.27
C PRO A 952 -37.37 -29.03 -1.20
N PRO A 953 -37.71 -29.94 -2.13
CA PRO A 953 -37.47 -29.69 -3.54
C PRO A 953 -38.15 -28.36 -3.90
N PRO A 954 -37.45 -27.45 -4.60
CA PRO A 954 -38.02 -26.15 -4.96
C PRO A 954 -39.33 -26.38 -5.73
N LYS A 955 -40.39 -25.64 -5.37
CA LYS A 955 -41.62 -25.62 -6.18
C LYS A 955 -41.24 -25.20 -7.61
N PRO A 956 -41.63 -25.96 -8.66
CA PRO A 956 -41.32 -25.58 -10.02
C PRO A 956 -41.99 -24.25 -10.35
N VAL A 957 -41.17 -23.22 -10.55
CA VAL A 957 -41.62 -21.94 -11.09
C VAL A 957 -41.86 -22.16 -12.57
N PRO A 958 -43.02 -21.74 -13.14
CA PRO A 958 -43.23 -21.80 -14.57
C PRO A 958 -42.07 -21.14 -15.30
N PRO A 959 -41.52 -21.76 -16.35
CA PRO A 959 -40.36 -21.21 -17.03
C PRO A 959 -40.70 -19.84 -17.62
N LYS A 960 -39.88 -18.84 -17.29
CA LYS A 960 -40.09 -17.46 -17.76
C LYS A 960 -39.97 -17.43 -19.29
N ARG A 961 -41.07 -17.14 -19.98
CA ARG A 961 -41.10 -16.95 -21.44
C ARG A 961 -40.36 -15.65 -21.81
N PRO A 962 -39.83 -15.55 -23.04
CA PRO A 962 -39.42 -14.26 -23.61
C PRO A 962 -40.59 -13.26 -23.56
N ASP A 963 -40.29 -11.97 -23.39
CA ASP A 963 -41.30 -10.92 -23.41
C ASP A 963 -41.91 -10.80 -24.83
N GLY A 964 -43.24 -10.76 -24.93
CA GLY A 964 -43.98 -10.72 -26.21
C GLY A 964 -44.83 -11.98 -26.48
N GLN A 965 -45.63 -11.94 -27.56
CA GLN A 965 -46.36 -13.11 -28.05
C GLN A 965 -45.50 -13.89 -29.05
N PRO A 966 -45.57 -15.23 -29.07
CA PRO A 966 -44.83 -16.02 -30.05
C PRO A 966 -45.34 -15.72 -31.47
N ALA A 967 -44.43 -15.53 -32.41
CA ALA A 967 -44.75 -15.27 -33.81
C ALA A 967 -45.42 -16.50 -34.48
N THR A 968 -45.06 -17.71 -34.05
CA THR A 968 -45.64 -18.97 -34.53
C THR A 968 -45.41 -20.07 -33.49
N VAL A 969 -46.32 -21.04 -33.41
CA VAL A 969 -46.14 -22.29 -32.64
C VAL A 969 -45.92 -23.43 -33.63
N LEU A 970 -44.78 -24.11 -33.52
CA LEU A 970 -44.43 -25.23 -34.38
C LEU A 970 -44.84 -26.55 -33.71
N GLU A 971 -45.53 -27.39 -34.46
CA GLU A 971 -45.92 -28.73 -34.01
C GLU A 971 -44.69 -29.62 -33.77
N THR A 972 -44.71 -30.32 -32.64
CA THR A 972 -43.63 -31.23 -32.22
C THR A 972 -43.91 -32.68 -32.61
N GLY A 973 -45.00 -32.97 -33.31
CA GLY A 973 -45.36 -34.34 -33.72
C GLY A 973 -45.87 -35.25 -32.59
N ILE A 974 -46.08 -34.70 -31.38
CA ILE A 974 -46.80 -35.40 -30.31
C ILE A 974 -48.31 -35.13 -30.47
N PRO A 975 -49.18 -36.16 -30.41
CA PRO A 975 -50.63 -35.99 -30.51
C PRO A 975 -51.20 -35.06 -29.42
N GLU A 976 -52.33 -34.42 -29.69
CA GLU A 976 -53.08 -33.71 -28.66
C GLU A 976 -53.57 -34.69 -27.57
N GLY A 977 -53.46 -34.28 -26.30
CA GLY A 977 -53.81 -35.10 -25.14
C GLY A 977 -52.60 -35.60 -24.34
N VAL A 978 -52.82 -36.60 -23.49
CA VAL A 978 -51.75 -37.24 -22.70
C VAL A 978 -51.08 -38.30 -23.55
N TYR A 979 -49.80 -38.09 -23.84
CA TYR A 979 -48.94 -39.00 -24.58
C TYR A 979 -47.95 -39.69 -23.63
N ARG A 980 -47.93 -41.03 -23.66
CA ARG A 980 -46.93 -41.86 -22.97
C ARG A 980 -46.00 -42.47 -24.03
N PRO A 981 -44.71 -42.08 -24.09
CA PRO A 981 -43.74 -42.69 -24.99
C PRO A 981 -43.66 -44.20 -24.77
N ALA A 982 -43.50 -44.97 -25.86
CA ALA A 982 -43.44 -46.44 -25.81
C ALA A 982 -42.17 -46.99 -25.12
N ALA A 983 -41.12 -46.16 -24.97
CA ALA A 983 -39.88 -46.55 -24.32
C ALA A 983 -40.07 -46.69 -22.80
N LYS A 984 -39.93 -47.92 -22.29
CA LYS A 984 -40.02 -48.23 -20.83
C LYS A 984 -38.91 -47.55 -20.01
N HIS A 985 -37.75 -47.29 -20.62
CA HIS A 985 -36.66 -46.50 -20.07
C HIS A 985 -35.93 -45.80 -21.23
N GLY A 986 -35.51 -44.55 -21.05
CA GLY A 986 -34.57 -43.91 -21.97
C GLY A 986 -35.11 -42.77 -22.84
N LEU A 987 -34.31 -42.46 -23.85
CA LEU A 987 -34.40 -41.30 -24.74
C LEU A 987 -35.65 -41.37 -25.64
N PHE A 988 -36.58 -40.43 -25.47
CA PHE A 988 -37.66 -40.18 -26.43
C PHE A 988 -37.26 -39.01 -27.33
N VAL A 989 -37.20 -39.25 -28.64
CA VAL A 989 -36.99 -38.23 -29.66
C VAL A 989 -38.30 -38.04 -30.41
N SER A 990 -38.73 -36.80 -30.57
CA SER A 990 -39.89 -36.47 -31.40
C SER A 990 -39.70 -37.00 -32.82
N PRO A 991 -40.74 -37.60 -33.44
CA PRO A 991 -40.66 -38.07 -34.82
C PRO A 991 -40.59 -36.92 -35.84
N LYS A 992 -40.91 -35.68 -35.42
CA LYS A 992 -40.92 -34.51 -36.29
C LYS A 992 -39.60 -33.75 -36.18
N SER A 993 -38.86 -33.69 -37.29
CA SER A 993 -37.64 -32.88 -37.40
C SER A 993 -37.97 -31.50 -37.95
N ILE A 994 -37.76 -30.49 -37.11
CA ILE A 994 -38.23 -29.12 -37.27
C ILE A 994 -37.07 -28.25 -37.78
N PRO A 995 -37.24 -27.51 -38.90
CA PRO A 995 -36.24 -26.54 -39.34
C PRO A 995 -36.08 -25.40 -38.34
N VAL A 996 -34.84 -24.98 -38.09
CA VAL A 996 -34.53 -23.85 -37.19
C VAL A 996 -33.57 -22.89 -37.87
N GLU A 997 -33.73 -21.60 -37.56
CA GLU A 997 -32.97 -20.50 -38.12
C GLU A 997 -31.94 -20.00 -37.11
N PRO A 998 -30.67 -19.81 -37.51
CA PRO A 998 -29.66 -19.18 -36.66
C PRO A 998 -30.10 -17.78 -36.21
N GLY A 999 -29.91 -17.48 -34.92
CA GLY A 999 -30.24 -16.17 -34.35
C GLY A 999 -31.69 -15.99 -33.89
N THR A 1000 -32.59 -16.91 -34.23
CA THR A 1000 -33.98 -16.93 -33.76
C THR A 1000 -34.08 -17.49 -32.34
N VAL A 1001 -34.95 -16.89 -31.51
CA VAL A 1001 -35.18 -17.35 -30.13
C VAL A 1001 -36.35 -18.32 -30.12
N TYR A 1002 -36.11 -19.54 -29.65
CA TYR A 1002 -37.15 -20.55 -29.50
C TYR A 1002 -37.46 -20.77 -28.02
N PHE A 1003 -38.69 -21.17 -27.71
CA PHE A 1003 -39.08 -21.61 -26.37
C PHE A 1003 -39.70 -22.99 -26.46
N LEU A 1004 -39.01 -23.99 -25.92
CA LEU A 1004 -39.49 -25.37 -25.87
C LEU A 1004 -40.16 -25.59 -24.51
N SER A 1005 -41.41 -26.02 -24.51
CA SER A 1005 -42.15 -26.27 -23.27
C SER A 1005 -43.19 -27.37 -23.41
N GLY A 1006 -43.58 -27.95 -22.28
CA GLY A 1006 -44.67 -28.93 -22.16
C GLY A 1006 -45.06 -29.15 -20.71
N GLU A 1007 -46.06 -29.98 -20.48
CA GLU A 1007 -46.46 -30.42 -19.15
C GLU A 1007 -46.10 -31.89 -18.95
N PHE A 1008 -45.48 -32.19 -17.81
CA PHE A 1008 -44.88 -33.50 -17.55
C PHE A 1008 -45.25 -34.00 -16.16
N ARG A 1009 -45.46 -35.30 -16.02
CA ARG A 1009 -45.57 -36.01 -14.74
C ARG A 1009 -44.92 -37.39 -14.81
N LYS A 1010 -44.57 -37.97 -13.67
CA LYS A 1010 -44.12 -39.38 -13.65
C LYS A 1010 -45.29 -40.30 -13.95
N ALA A 1011 -45.06 -41.34 -14.76
CA ALA A 1011 -46.08 -42.34 -15.06
C ALA A 1011 -46.11 -43.48 -14.03
N ASP A 1012 -45.01 -43.70 -13.31
CA ASP A 1012 -44.85 -44.75 -12.28
C ASP A 1012 -44.41 -44.12 -10.93
N LYS A 1013 -44.49 -44.89 -9.83
CA LYS A 1013 -44.32 -44.35 -8.46
C LYS A 1013 -42.91 -43.85 -8.13
N GLU A 1014 -41.87 -44.40 -8.75
CA GLU A 1014 -40.47 -43.97 -8.57
C GLU A 1014 -40.11 -42.83 -9.53
N GLY A 1015 -39.55 -41.74 -8.99
CA GLY A 1015 -39.12 -40.59 -9.78
C GLY A 1015 -37.63 -40.61 -10.07
N SER A 1016 -37.24 -40.52 -11.35
CA SER A 1016 -35.86 -40.29 -11.78
C SER A 1016 -35.64 -38.86 -12.29
N THR A 1017 -34.39 -38.49 -12.58
CA THR A 1017 -34.09 -37.21 -13.21
C THR A 1017 -34.60 -37.20 -14.66
N PHE A 1018 -35.44 -36.22 -14.96
CA PHE A 1018 -36.01 -35.91 -16.25
C PHE A 1018 -35.25 -34.76 -16.90
N TYR A 1019 -35.06 -34.84 -18.22
CA TYR A 1019 -34.54 -33.75 -19.04
C TYR A 1019 -35.45 -33.48 -20.23
N LEU A 1020 -35.68 -32.19 -20.49
CA LEU A 1020 -36.31 -31.68 -21.71
C LEU A 1020 -35.25 -30.94 -22.52
N GLY A 1021 -35.16 -31.21 -23.81
CA GLY A 1021 -34.21 -30.58 -24.71
C GLY A 1021 -34.51 -30.83 -26.17
N ALA A 1022 -33.50 -30.72 -27.01
CA ALA A 1022 -33.57 -31.15 -28.40
C ALA A 1022 -32.23 -31.71 -28.89
N ILE A 1023 -32.31 -32.58 -29.89
CA ILE A 1023 -31.16 -32.96 -30.71
C ILE A 1023 -31.02 -31.95 -31.82
N CYS A 1024 -29.85 -31.33 -31.93
CA CYS A 1024 -29.50 -30.39 -33.00
C CYS A 1024 -28.87 -31.15 -34.16
N TYR A 1025 -29.23 -30.80 -35.40
CA TYR A 1025 -28.67 -31.37 -36.62
C TYR A 1025 -28.07 -30.29 -37.51
N ASP A 1026 -26.92 -30.59 -38.11
CA ASP A 1026 -26.31 -29.74 -39.13
C ASP A 1026 -26.95 -29.92 -40.52
N LYS A 1027 -26.45 -29.18 -41.52
CA LYS A 1027 -26.95 -29.21 -42.90
C LYS A 1027 -26.80 -30.57 -43.59
N ASP A 1028 -25.87 -31.40 -43.11
CA ASP A 1028 -25.57 -32.73 -43.61
C ASP A 1028 -26.33 -33.82 -42.80
N ASN A 1029 -27.30 -33.39 -41.97
CA ASN A 1029 -28.13 -34.23 -41.11
C ASN A 1029 -27.33 -35.02 -40.06
N ARG A 1030 -26.16 -34.52 -39.65
CA ARG A 1030 -25.33 -35.08 -38.57
C ARG A 1030 -25.79 -34.51 -37.22
N PRO A 1031 -25.99 -35.36 -36.19
CA PRO A 1031 -26.36 -34.88 -34.86
C PRO A 1031 -25.18 -34.16 -34.21
N ILE A 1032 -25.41 -32.92 -33.77
CA ILE A 1032 -24.46 -32.11 -33.01
C ILE A 1032 -24.61 -32.48 -31.54
N ALA A 1033 -23.51 -32.83 -30.88
CA ALA A 1033 -23.43 -33.07 -29.44
C ALA A 1033 -22.70 -31.93 -28.73
N GLY A 1034 -22.85 -31.82 -27.40
CA GLY A 1034 -22.25 -30.73 -26.62
C GLY A 1034 -20.72 -30.65 -26.75
N ILE A 1035 -20.05 -31.79 -26.95
CA ILE A 1035 -18.60 -31.83 -27.20
C ILE A 1035 -18.21 -31.16 -28.53
N ASN A 1036 -19.08 -31.11 -29.54
CA ASN A 1036 -18.78 -30.50 -30.83
C ASN A 1036 -18.76 -28.97 -30.76
N ILE A 1037 -19.31 -28.36 -29.71
CA ILE A 1037 -19.58 -26.91 -29.62
C ILE A 1037 -19.05 -26.21 -28.36
N ASN A 1038 -18.33 -26.93 -27.50
CA ASN A 1038 -17.88 -26.40 -26.22
C ASN A 1038 -16.35 -26.29 -26.14
N PRO A 1039 -15.73 -25.31 -26.85
CA PRO A 1039 -14.31 -25.06 -26.74
C PRO A 1039 -13.97 -24.51 -25.35
N LEU A 1040 -12.85 -24.96 -24.77
CA LEU A 1040 -12.27 -24.32 -23.61
C LEU A 1040 -11.63 -23.01 -24.04
N THR A 1041 -12.04 -21.91 -23.40
CA THR A 1041 -11.48 -20.58 -23.65
C THR A 1041 -9.95 -20.58 -23.47
N ASP A 1042 -9.26 -19.92 -24.40
CA ASP A 1042 -7.80 -19.78 -24.45
C ASP A 1042 -7.05 -21.12 -24.50
N SER A 1043 -7.61 -22.11 -25.20
CA SER A 1043 -7.00 -23.43 -25.40
C SER A 1043 -6.48 -23.66 -26.82
N GLU A 1044 -6.66 -22.68 -27.71
CA GLU A 1044 -6.17 -22.69 -29.08
C GLU A 1044 -4.64 -22.74 -29.12
N THR A 1045 -4.12 -23.67 -29.89
CA THR A 1045 -2.69 -23.93 -30.04
C THR A 1045 -2.44 -24.68 -31.35
N ARG A 1046 -1.25 -25.24 -31.52
CA ARG A 1046 -0.86 -26.03 -32.70
C ARG A 1046 -0.18 -27.33 -32.28
N LEU A 1047 -0.27 -28.35 -33.13
CA LEU A 1047 0.51 -29.57 -32.96
C LEU A 1047 1.99 -29.27 -33.21
N GLY A 1048 2.84 -29.55 -32.22
CA GLY A 1048 4.29 -29.36 -32.34
C GLY A 1048 4.92 -30.36 -33.32
N LYS A 1049 4.38 -31.59 -33.38
CA LYS A 1049 4.72 -32.61 -34.38
C LYS A 1049 3.46 -33.34 -34.82
N GLY A 1050 3.47 -33.84 -36.06
CA GLY A 1050 2.40 -34.71 -36.56
C GLY A 1050 2.31 -36.02 -35.77
N GLY A 1051 1.18 -36.71 -35.90
CA GLY A 1051 0.92 -38.01 -35.27
C GLY A 1051 0.58 -39.08 -36.31
N GLN A 1052 0.93 -40.33 -36.05
CA GLN A 1052 0.62 -41.48 -36.91
C GLN A 1052 -0.56 -42.29 -36.37
N VAL A 1053 -1.18 -43.11 -37.22
CA VAL A 1053 -2.22 -44.05 -36.80
C VAL A 1053 -1.65 -44.99 -35.74
N GLY A 1054 -2.33 -45.12 -34.59
CA GLY A 1054 -1.87 -45.91 -33.46
C GLY A 1054 -1.16 -45.12 -32.35
N ASP A 1055 -0.78 -43.86 -32.60
CA ASP A 1055 -0.15 -43.03 -31.56
C ASP A 1055 -1.13 -42.72 -30.42
N THR A 1056 -0.65 -42.85 -29.19
CA THR A 1056 -1.37 -42.47 -27.96
C THR A 1056 -0.79 -41.21 -27.32
N LYS A 1057 0.20 -40.58 -27.94
CA LYS A 1057 0.83 -39.35 -27.46
C LYS A 1057 0.93 -38.36 -28.61
N LEU A 1058 0.45 -37.15 -28.38
CA LEU A 1058 0.62 -36.01 -29.26
C LEU A 1058 1.58 -34.99 -28.67
N ASP A 1059 2.30 -34.31 -29.53
CA ASP A 1059 3.14 -33.17 -29.17
C ASP A 1059 2.37 -31.89 -29.51
N VAL A 1060 2.08 -31.07 -28.50
CA VAL A 1060 1.25 -29.86 -28.61
C VAL A 1060 2.07 -28.67 -28.11
N MET A 1061 2.12 -27.58 -28.88
CA MET A 1061 2.98 -26.43 -28.56
C MET A 1061 2.64 -25.80 -27.19
N ASP A 1062 1.35 -25.64 -26.89
CA ASP A 1062 0.89 -25.17 -25.58
C ASP A 1062 -0.41 -25.87 -25.15
N ALA A 1063 -0.32 -26.70 -24.10
CA ALA A 1063 -1.45 -27.33 -23.44
C ALA A 1063 -1.60 -26.85 -21.98
N SER A 1064 -1.05 -25.68 -21.62
CA SER A 1064 -1.05 -25.15 -20.24
C SER A 1064 -2.44 -24.89 -19.66
N LYS A 1065 -3.41 -24.59 -20.54
CA LYS A 1065 -4.82 -24.42 -20.19
C LYS A 1065 -5.63 -25.70 -20.36
N TRP A 1066 -5.06 -26.73 -20.98
CA TRP A 1066 -5.75 -27.98 -21.23
C TRP A 1066 -5.97 -28.77 -19.93
N ARG A 1067 -6.94 -29.67 -19.94
CA ARG A 1067 -7.42 -30.41 -18.77
C ARG A 1067 -7.62 -31.87 -19.16
N ILE A 1068 -7.31 -32.76 -18.23
CA ILE A 1068 -7.58 -34.20 -18.37
C ILE A 1068 -9.09 -34.41 -18.57
N GLY A 1069 -9.45 -35.33 -19.47
CA GLY A 1069 -10.83 -35.64 -19.86
C GLY A 1069 -11.38 -34.82 -21.03
N GLY A 1070 -10.67 -33.78 -21.47
CA GLY A 1070 -11.02 -33.01 -22.67
C GLY A 1070 -10.76 -33.75 -23.98
N TRP A 1071 -11.34 -33.25 -25.07
CA TRP A 1071 -11.09 -33.73 -26.44
C TRP A 1071 -10.41 -32.65 -27.25
N ILE A 1072 -9.56 -33.03 -28.18
CA ILE A 1072 -8.79 -32.14 -29.04
C ILE A 1072 -9.57 -31.98 -30.35
N ALA A 1073 -10.01 -30.77 -30.64
CA ALA A 1073 -10.65 -30.43 -31.91
C ALA A 1073 -9.61 -29.99 -32.93
N LEU A 1074 -9.71 -30.51 -34.15
CA LEU A 1074 -8.91 -30.07 -35.29
C LEU A 1074 -9.56 -28.84 -35.92
N GLY A 1075 -8.91 -27.68 -35.84
CA GLY A 1075 -9.44 -26.40 -36.31
C GLY A 1075 -10.40 -25.70 -35.34
N THR A 1076 -10.88 -24.52 -35.73
CA THR A 1076 -11.65 -23.61 -34.88
C THR A 1076 -13.13 -23.48 -35.26
N GLU A 1077 -13.55 -24.09 -36.37
CA GLU A 1077 -14.94 -24.05 -36.83
C GLU A 1077 -15.89 -24.83 -35.90
N LEU A 1078 -17.13 -24.35 -35.79
CA LEU A 1078 -18.19 -24.98 -35.00
C LEU A 1078 -19.42 -25.28 -35.87
N PRO A 1079 -20.07 -26.44 -35.70
CA PRO A 1079 -19.70 -27.54 -34.80
C PRO A 1079 -18.48 -28.30 -35.33
N ASN A 1080 -17.57 -28.68 -34.42
CA ASN A 1080 -16.39 -29.43 -34.79
C ASN A 1080 -16.63 -30.94 -34.60
N PHE A 1081 -16.61 -31.69 -35.70
CA PHE A 1081 -16.78 -33.15 -35.69
C PHE A 1081 -15.44 -33.92 -35.71
N ASP A 1082 -14.33 -33.23 -35.98
CA ASP A 1082 -13.00 -33.82 -36.03
C ASP A 1082 -12.33 -33.72 -34.66
N LEU A 1083 -12.78 -34.58 -33.74
CA LEU A 1083 -12.34 -34.63 -32.35
C LEU A 1083 -11.45 -35.85 -32.08
N ILE A 1084 -10.38 -35.64 -31.31
CA ILE A 1084 -9.39 -36.64 -30.90
C ILE A 1084 -9.33 -36.68 -29.37
N GLY A 1085 -9.41 -37.87 -28.76
CA GLY A 1085 -9.35 -37.99 -27.31
C GLY A 1085 -10.20 -39.14 -26.79
N PRO A 1086 -10.51 -39.17 -25.48
CA PRO A 1086 -10.22 -38.12 -24.49
C PRO A 1086 -8.74 -38.07 -24.09
N VAL A 1087 -8.28 -36.91 -23.64
CA VAL A 1087 -6.94 -36.70 -23.05
C VAL A 1087 -6.88 -37.36 -21.67
N GLU A 1088 -5.92 -38.25 -21.48
CA GLU A 1088 -5.67 -38.97 -20.22
C GLU A 1088 -4.62 -38.27 -19.34
N ASN A 1089 -3.59 -37.68 -19.95
CA ASN A 1089 -2.51 -37.02 -19.21
C ASN A 1089 -1.87 -35.89 -20.03
N ILE A 1090 -1.25 -34.92 -19.35
CA ILE A 1090 -0.58 -33.77 -19.97
C ILE A 1090 0.72 -33.52 -19.23
N VAL A 1091 1.85 -33.58 -19.94
CA VAL A 1091 3.19 -33.41 -19.35
C VAL A 1091 3.98 -32.39 -20.15
N LYS A 1092 4.51 -31.36 -19.49
CA LYS A 1092 5.37 -30.36 -20.14
C LYS A 1092 6.74 -30.97 -20.47
N GLN A 1093 7.19 -30.89 -21.72
CA GLN A 1093 8.42 -31.49 -22.21
C GLN A 1093 9.10 -30.56 -23.22
N GLY A 1094 10.28 -30.03 -22.89
CA GLY A 1094 11.16 -29.37 -23.86
C GLY A 1094 10.56 -28.16 -24.59
N GLY A 1095 9.69 -27.39 -23.94
CA GLY A 1095 9.02 -26.21 -24.54
C GLY A 1095 7.61 -26.49 -25.05
N ASN A 1096 7.31 -27.74 -25.41
CA ASN A 1096 5.99 -28.21 -25.79
C ASN A 1096 5.35 -29.04 -24.67
N TYR A 1097 4.18 -29.61 -24.94
CA TYR A 1097 3.44 -30.50 -24.06
C TYR A 1097 3.22 -31.85 -24.75
N GLY A 1098 3.61 -32.93 -24.06
CA GLY A 1098 3.19 -34.28 -24.38
C GLY A 1098 1.76 -34.49 -23.86
N VAL A 1099 0.80 -34.62 -24.77
CA VAL A 1099 -0.60 -34.87 -24.47
C VAL A 1099 -0.91 -36.34 -24.77
N TYR A 1100 -1.28 -37.09 -23.75
CA TYR A 1100 -1.53 -38.52 -23.82
C TYR A 1100 -3.03 -38.77 -24.01
N LEU A 1101 -3.38 -39.59 -25.00
CA LEU A 1101 -4.75 -39.92 -25.39
C LEU A 1101 -5.13 -41.28 -24.81
N LYS A 1102 -6.35 -41.37 -24.30
CA LYS A 1102 -6.92 -42.64 -23.81
C LYS A 1102 -7.17 -43.65 -24.93
N THR A 1103 -7.44 -43.16 -26.14
CA THR A 1103 -7.62 -44.01 -27.34
C THR A 1103 -6.60 -43.62 -28.40
N PRO A 1104 -5.96 -44.59 -29.09
CA PRO A 1104 -5.02 -44.31 -30.17
C PRO A 1104 -5.61 -43.47 -31.30
N LEU A 1105 -4.76 -42.68 -31.96
CA LEU A 1105 -5.12 -41.96 -33.18
C LEU A 1105 -5.63 -42.91 -34.28
N LYS A 1106 -6.74 -42.56 -34.90
CA LYS A 1106 -7.37 -43.33 -35.99
C LYS A 1106 -6.98 -42.86 -37.39
N LYS A 1107 -6.44 -41.65 -37.50
CA LYS A 1107 -5.99 -41.02 -38.75
C LYS A 1107 -4.66 -40.31 -38.47
N PRO A 1108 -3.73 -40.26 -39.43
CA PRO A 1108 -2.51 -39.49 -39.27
C PRO A 1108 -2.84 -37.99 -39.21
N LEU A 1109 -2.00 -37.22 -38.52
CA LEU A 1109 -2.09 -35.77 -38.37
C LEU A 1109 -0.79 -35.14 -38.83
N GLU A 1110 -0.88 -34.05 -39.57
CA GLU A 1110 0.29 -33.24 -39.94
C GLU A 1110 0.74 -32.37 -38.75
N SER A 1111 2.00 -31.97 -38.76
CA SER A 1111 2.52 -30.96 -37.82
C SER A 1111 1.89 -29.59 -38.11
N ASP A 1112 1.89 -28.71 -37.11
CA ASP A 1112 1.45 -27.32 -37.23
C ASP A 1112 -0.06 -27.11 -37.50
N ILE A 1113 -0.87 -28.17 -37.48
CA ILE A 1113 -2.33 -28.06 -37.53
C ILE A 1113 -2.83 -27.32 -36.29
N GLN A 1114 -3.72 -26.34 -36.49
CA GLN A 1114 -4.38 -25.63 -35.41
C GLN A 1114 -5.31 -26.59 -34.66
N VAL A 1115 -5.14 -26.66 -33.35
CA VAL A 1115 -5.94 -27.50 -32.47
C VAL A 1115 -6.41 -26.69 -31.27
N ARG A 1116 -7.51 -27.11 -30.66
CA ARG A 1116 -7.97 -26.55 -29.38
C ARG A 1116 -8.63 -27.63 -28.56
N MET A 1117 -8.84 -27.38 -27.28
CA MET A 1117 -9.52 -28.36 -26.44
C MET A 1117 -11.01 -28.06 -26.35
N HIS A 1118 -11.83 -29.08 -26.57
CA HIS A 1118 -13.25 -29.09 -26.27
C HIS A 1118 -13.50 -29.88 -24.97
N ILE A 1119 -14.39 -29.37 -24.13
CA ILE A 1119 -14.75 -30.02 -22.86
C ILE A 1119 -16.11 -30.72 -23.00
N PRO A 1120 -16.25 -31.97 -22.57
CA PRO A 1120 -17.55 -32.64 -22.54
C PRO A 1120 -18.60 -31.80 -21.79
N MET A 1121 -19.73 -31.56 -22.45
CA MET A 1121 -20.94 -30.97 -21.86
C MET A 1121 -22.08 -31.99 -21.97
N GLY A 1122 -23.30 -31.62 -21.56
CA GLY A 1122 -24.50 -32.42 -21.82
C GLY A 1122 -24.57 -32.87 -23.29
N THR A 1123 -24.89 -34.15 -23.49
CA THR A 1123 -24.89 -34.79 -24.82
C THR A 1123 -25.80 -34.06 -25.80
N TYR A 1124 -26.94 -33.54 -25.33
CA TYR A 1124 -27.92 -32.81 -26.11
C TYR A 1124 -28.16 -31.41 -25.53
N ASN A 1125 -28.89 -30.57 -26.27
CA ASN A 1125 -29.19 -29.21 -25.86
C ASN A 1125 -30.44 -29.21 -24.96
N TYR A 1126 -30.22 -29.25 -23.64
CA TYR A 1126 -31.29 -29.31 -22.64
C TYR A 1126 -31.74 -27.91 -22.20
N VAL A 1127 -33.05 -27.72 -22.09
CA VAL A 1127 -33.69 -26.49 -21.60
C VAL A 1127 -34.25 -26.62 -20.19
N ALA A 1128 -34.49 -27.85 -19.71
CA ALA A 1128 -34.93 -28.10 -18.34
C ALA A 1128 -34.40 -29.46 -17.83
N SER A 1129 -34.12 -29.52 -16.53
CA SER A 1129 -33.79 -30.75 -15.80
C SER A 1129 -34.44 -30.72 -14.42
N THR A 1130 -35.17 -31.77 -14.04
CA THR A 1130 -35.86 -31.86 -12.73
C THR A 1130 -36.19 -33.30 -12.36
N ARG A 1131 -36.74 -33.53 -11.16
CA ARG A 1131 -37.51 -34.75 -10.85
C ARG A 1131 -39.00 -34.44 -11.03
N LEU A 1132 -39.70 -35.29 -11.77
CA LEU A 1132 -41.13 -35.09 -12.03
C LEU A 1132 -41.98 -35.45 -10.80
N SER A 1133 -43.07 -34.71 -10.60
CA SER A 1133 -44.10 -35.00 -9.60
C SER A 1133 -45.19 -35.94 -10.15
N ASP A 1134 -46.10 -36.36 -9.27
CA ASP A 1134 -47.30 -37.15 -9.61
C ASP A 1134 -48.36 -36.32 -10.40
N SER A 1135 -48.24 -34.99 -10.39
CA SER A 1135 -49.12 -34.06 -11.09
C SER A 1135 -48.48 -33.52 -12.37
N PHE A 1136 -49.31 -33.17 -13.36
CA PHE A 1136 -48.81 -32.46 -14.55
C PHE A 1136 -48.31 -31.07 -14.15
N GLU A 1137 -47.02 -30.83 -14.37
CA GLU A 1137 -46.38 -29.55 -14.10
C GLU A 1137 -45.71 -29.00 -15.36
N PRO A 1138 -45.72 -27.66 -15.55
CA PRO A 1138 -45.13 -27.04 -16.72
C PRO A 1138 -43.60 -26.99 -16.61
N TYR A 1139 -42.92 -27.50 -17.62
CA TYR A 1139 -41.47 -27.41 -17.76
C TYR A 1139 -41.11 -26.90 -19.15
N GLY A 1140 -40.00 -26.17 -19.25
CA GLY A 1140 -39.59 -25.53 -20.49
C GLY A 1140 -38.47 -24.54 -20.29
N GLY A 1141 -38.01 -23.95 -21.39
CA GLY A 1141 -36.97 -22.94 -21.36
C GLY A 1141 -36.65 -22.40 -22.74
N ILE A 1142 -35.85 -21.33 -22.75
CA ILE A 1142 -35.34 -20.76 -24.00
C ILE A 1142 -34.40 -21.77 -24.63
N PHE A 1143 -34.76 -22.22 -25.82
CA PHE A 1143 -33.91 -23.04 -26.67
C PHE A 1143 -33.14 -22.13 -27.64
N LYS A 1144 -31.82 -22.17 -27.55
CA LYS A 1144 -30.92 -21.54 -28.53
C LYS A 1144 -30.27 -22.66 -29.35
N PRO A 1145 -30.52 -22.75 -30.66
CA PRO A 1145 -29.84 -23.71 -31.51
C PRO A 1145 -28.32 -23.58 -31.36
N TRP A 1146 -27.60 -24.70 -31.27
CA TRP A 1146 -26.14 -24.67 -31.26
C TRP A 1146 -25.60 -24.16 -32.61
N PRO A 1147 -24.37 -23.62 -32.68
CA PRO A 1147 -23.76 -23.21 -33.95
C PRO A 1147 -23.86 -24.31 -35.01
N GLY A 1148 -24.18 -23.92 -36.25
CA GLY A 1148 -24.36 -24.82 -37.39
C GLY A 1148 -25.65 -25.66 -37.41
N THR A 1149 -26.52 -25.52 -36.40
CA THR A 1149 -27.82 -26.21 -36.39
C THR A 1149 -28.75 -25.62 -37.45
N VAL A 1150 -29.29 -26.46 -38.33
CA VAL A 1150 -30.34 -26.08 -39.30
C VAL A 1150 -31.67 -26.79 -39.04
N ARG A 1151 -31.65 -27.89 -38.27
CA ARG A 1151 -32.83 -28.65 -37.86
C ARG A 1151 -32.69 -29.11 -36.43
N MET A 1152 -33.80 -29.33 -35.75
CA MET A 1152 -33.80 -29.99 -34.45
C MET A 1152 -34.96 -30.96 -34.26
N GLN A 1153 -34.80 -31.88 -33.33
CA GLN A 1153 -35.87 -32.75 -32.85
C GLN A 1153 -36.03 -32.59 -31.34
N PRO A 1154 -37.21 -32.19 -30.84
CA PRO A 1154 -37.49 -32.19 -29.40
C PRO A 1154 -37.18 -33.55 -28.78
N LEU A 1155 -36.62 -33.50 -27.58
CA LEU A 1155 -36.06 -34.63 -26.88
C LEU A 1155 -36.51 -34.63 -25.43
N ILE A 1156 -36.84 -35.83 -24.95
CA ILE A 1156 -37.06 -36.11 -23.54
C ILE A 1156 -36.16 -37.26 -23.13
N LEU A 1157 -35.43 -37.10 -22.02
CA LEU A 1157 -34.62 -38.17 -21.45
C LEU A 1157 -35.04 -38.40 -20.00
N SER A 1158 -35.40 -39.64 -19.69
CA SER A 1158 -35.68 -40.07 -18.32
C SER A 1158 -35.39 -41.57 -18.19
N THR A 1159 -34.99 -42.01 -17.00
CA THR A 1159 -34.81 -43.45 -16.71
C THR A 1159 -36.11 -44.10 -16.23
N THR A 1160 -37.21 -43.36 -16.15
CA THR A 1160 -38.55 -43.85 -15.79
C THR A 1160 -39.58 -43.38 -16.81
N PRO A 1161 -40.66 -44.12 -17.06
CA PRO A 1161 -41.73 -43.67 -17.95
C PRO A 1161 -42.31 -42.30 -17.54
N VAL A 1162 -42.52 -41.43 -18.53
CA VAL A 1162 -43.03 -40.06 -18.36
C VAL A 1162 -44.32 -39.91 -19.15
N GLU A 1163 -45.31 -39.22 -18.60
CA GLU A 1163 -46.47 -38.77 -19.35
C GLU A 1163 -46.32 -37.29 -19.70
N ILE A 1164 -46.65 -36.97 -20.95
CA ILE A 1164 -46.42 -35.66 -21.55
C ILE A 1164 -47.73 -35.15 -22.12
N ARG A 1165 -47.99 -33.85 -22.00
CA ARG A 1165 -49.01 -33.18 -22.80
C ARG A 1165 -48.55 -31.77 -23.17
N ASN A 1166 -49.19 -31.17 -24.17
CA ASN A 1166 -48.92 -29.78 -24.58
C ASN A 1166 -47.46 -29.49 -24.95
N LEU A 1167 -46.72 -30.47 -25.50
CA LEU A 1167 -45.34 -30.23 -25.95
C LEU A 1167 -45.32 -29.35 -27.20
N LYS A 1168 -44.77 -28.15 -27.06
CA LYS A 1168 -44.77 -27.12 -28.10
C LYS A 1168 -43.42 -26.44 -28.23
N LEU A 1169 -43.13 -26.00 -29.45
CA LEU A 1169 -42.02 -25.13 -29.77
C LEU A 1169 -42.55 -23.78 -30.23
N GLU A 1170 -42.34 -22.75 -29.42
CA GLU A 1170 -42.76 -21.39 -29.72
C GLU A 1170 -41.59 -20.61 -30.35
N VAL A 1171 -41.87 -19.86 -31.41
CA VAL A 1171 -40.87 -19.05 -32.13
C VAL A 1171 -41.06 -17.59 -31.77
N PHE A 1172 -40.00 -16.94 -31.28
CA PHE A 1172 -39.96 -15.51 -30.99
C PHE A 1172 -39.03 -14.85 -32.01
N LYS A 1173 -39.60 -14.05 -32.92
CA LYS A 1173 -38.81 -13.21 -33.82
C LYS A 1173 -38.23 -12.05 -33.01
N LYS A 1174 -36.97 -11.73 -33.27
CA LYS A 1174 -36.28 -10.62 -32.63
C LYS A 1174 -36.73 -9.28 -33.17
#